data_AF-A0A7C2QVA2-F1
#
_entry.id   AF-A0A7C2QVA2-F1
#
_cell.length_a   1.000
_cell.length_b   1.000
_cell.length_c   1.000
_cell.angle_alpha   90.00
_cell.angle_beta   90.00
_cell.angle_gamma   90.00
#
_symmetry.space_group_name_H-M   'P 1'
#
loop_
_entity.id
_entity.type
_entity.pdbx_description
1 polymer ?
#
loop_
_entity_poly.entity_id
_entity_poly.type
_entity_poly.pdbx_seq_one_letter_code
_entity_poly.pdbx_strand_id
1 'polypeptide(L)'
;MTTNLRHDTAAALDFLRRWSPDADWCLAAIIPDGNLEARTFKPSEEKKAAEWIEARQGVKNLYFHVNPARRALARKASKEDIARLEWLHIDIDPRAGEDIGQERTRALKLLRDHDPKPTVIIDSGGGYQGFWRLTPDPRLEINGQIGKAQELEAYNIQLEKIFGADHCHNVDRIMRLPGTINVPTAKKAKKGRQPALAQLVEWNDASYPLDVFTPAPPATFATPTASGKAAPVVDLGDGTPMGTEELREWAEAHGKTLKDSTLARIATGTDPLDPDKYPSRSEALWAVVCDLVRADVDDGVIFRVITGPNEIAASVRDKSDPKRYALDQIAKARALIESQPTWDRVNKEGEPQPSYWNTRTALLLMGVECRYDKFRNRNLIGAHELQEFSGDFSDHAERILRDEIIRRFGFDPGDVNVNKAVLSLCTENRFDSLIDHIHALPPWDGTPRLDTWLTRYLGTEENAYTREAGAAWLMAAIVRAFEPGAKFDQMLVLMGAQGVGKSTALRILAGDEFFSDAPFLHARDAREVLEVTAGVWILECAELDGIGKRDVNTLRATITRQVDTGRPAYARSPVTMPRRFVLGGTTNEDRFLLDPAGNRRFWPVEVTRVDLEGLAAARSQLFAEALARYRAGTYSLLLGPEASALAKDAQDRRRVVDEGFIESLEGLREGIQAWKGQWIIKTSAIYDRLGIPTKDRNGAMPRKVKEAMTTLGWKPPKGVVRLDGEVCRIYVWEGDGPPPGLTVSEGGGGCPF
;
A
#
# COMPACT_ATOMS: atom_id res chain seq x y z
N MET A 1 34.56 -38.28 3.12
CA MET A 1 35.28 -37.93 1.89
C MET A 1 35.58 -36.44 1.96
N THR A 2 36.81 -36.06 2.33
CA THR A 2 37.26 -34.67 2.37
C THR A 2 37.43 -34.20 0.93
N THR A 3 36.47 -33.41 0.44
CA THR A 3 36.66 -32.59 -0.76
C THR A 3 37.88 -31.71 -0.52
N ASN A 4 38.90 -31.80 -1.38
CA ASN A 4 40.08 -30.93 -1.37
C ASN A 4 39.65 -29.50 -1.72
N LEU A 5 39.03 -28.79 -0.78
CA LEU A 5 38.73 -27.37 -0.91
C LEU A 5 40.05 -26.62 -0.88
N ARG A 6 40.44 -26.07 -2.03
CA ARG A 6 41.66 -25.27 -2.17
C ARG A 6 41.32 -23.81 -1.85
N HIS A 7 41.98 -23.25 -0.84
CA HIS A 7 41.92 -21.81 -0.57
C HIS A 7 42.72 -21.03 -1.63
N ASP A 8 42.48 -19.73 -1.71
CA ASP A 8 43.14 -18.81 -2.63
C ASP A 8 43.50 -17.49 -1.93
N THR A 9 44.68 -17.47 -1.33
CA THR A 9 45.21 -16.28 -0.65
C THR A 9 45.50 -15.15 -1.63
N ALA A 10 45.81 -15.44 -2.90
CA ALA A 10 46.00 -14.41 -3.90
C ALA A 10 44.67 -13.70 -4.21
N ALA A 11 43.57 -14.45 -4.36
CA ALA A 11 42.24 -13.87 -4.52
C ALA A 11 41.81 -13.02 -3.30
N ALA A 12 42.19 -13.42 -2.09
CA ALA A 12 41.93 -12.64 -0.88
C ALA A 12 42.65 -11.27 -0.89
N LEU A 13 43.93 -11.25 -1.32
CA LEU A 13 44.70 -10.00 -1.43
C LEU A 13 44.19 -9.13 -2.58
N ASP A 14 43.83 -9.73 -3.72
CA ASP A 14 43.19 -9.04 -4.84
C ASP A 14 41.90 -8.34 -4.42
N PHE A 15 41.08 -9.02 -3.62
CA PHE A 15 39.88 -8.45 -3.04
C PHE A 15 40.21 -7.25 -2.13
N LEU A 16 41.13 -7.41 -1.19
CA LEU A 16 41.50 -6.34 -0.24
C LEU A 16 42.06 -5.09 -0.95
N ARG A 17 42.90 -5.29 -1.98
CA ARG A 17 43.42 -4.19 -2.82
C ARG A 17 42.31 -3.37 -3.47
N ARG A 18 41.28 -4.03 -3.98
CA ARG A 18 40.15 -3.36 -4.64
C ARG A 18 39.18 -2.77 -3.62
N TRP A 19 38.99 -3.45 -2.48
CA TRP A 19 38.05 -3.06 -1.43
C TRP A 19 38.48 -1.79 -0.70
N SER A 20 39.77 -1.68 -0.41
CA SER A 20 40.35 -0.57 0.36
C SER A 20 41.78 -0.33 -0.12
N PRO A 21 41.96 0.34 -1.27
CA PRO A 21 43.30 0.55 -1.85
C PRO A 21 44.19 1.42 -0.97
N ASP A 22 43.61 2.39 -0.27
CA ASP A 22 44.33 3.42 0.48
C ASP A 22 44.17 3.30 2.00
N ALA A 23 43.32 2.39 2.48
CA ALA A 23 43.02 2.22 3.90
C ALA A 23 43.67 0.94 4.46
N ASP A 24 43.99 0.98 5.75
CA ASP A 24 44.55 -0.17 6.46
C ASP A 24 43.52 -1.32 6.53
N TRP A 25 43.97 -2.54 6.25
CA TRP A 25 43.16 -3.76 6.26
C TRP A 25 43.12 -4.35 7.67
N CYS A 26 42.02 -4.11 8.40
CA CYS A 26 41.77 -4.77 9.68
C CYS A 26 41.15 -6.16 9.44
N LEU A 27 41.96 -7.20 9.63
CA LEU A 27 41.56 -8.60 9.44
C LEU A 27 41.30 -9.27 10.79
N ALA A 28 40.30 -10.14 10.84
CA ALA A 28 39.97 -10.95 12.00
C ALA A 28 39.98 -12.44 11.65
N ALA A 29 40.49 -13.26 12.57
CA ALA A 29 40.48 -14.71 12.47
C ALA A 29 39.80 -15.31 13.69
N ILE A 30 38.85 -16.21 13.46
CA ILE A 30 38.05 -16.83 14.51
C ILE A 30 38.22 -18.34 14.41
N ILE A 31 38.71 -18.97 15.48
CA ILE A 31 38.69 -20.43 15.60
C ILE A 31 37.22 -20.86 15.75
N PRO A 32 36.71 -21.83 14.97
CA PRO A 32 35.37 -22.37 15.19
C PRO A 32 35.22 -22.80 16.66
N ASP A 33 34.22 -22.25 17.35
CA ASP A 33 33.98 -22.49 18.79
C ASP A 33 35.12 -22.03 19.73
N GLY A 34 35.96 -21.07 19.30
CA GLY A 34 37.12 -20.62 20.07
C GLY A 34 37.40 -19.11 19.99
N ASN A 35 38.66 -18.75 20.27
CA ASN A 35 39.08 -17.36 20.44
C ASN A 35 39.17 -16.59 19.10
N LEU A 36 38.92 -15.28 19.20
CA LEU A 36 39.12 -14.31 18.11
C LEU A 36 40.51 -13.67 18.25
N GLU A 37 41.21 -13.54 17.13
CA GLU A 37 42.36 -12.65 16.99
C GLU A 37 42.12 -11.67 15.84
N ALA A 38 42.74 -10.49 15.90
CA ALA A 38 42.67 -9.53 14.82
C ALA A 38 44.01 -8.82 14.65
N ARG A 39 44.30 -8.40 13.43
CA ARG A 39 45.50 -7.66 13.08
C ARG A 39 45.22 -6.72 11.92
N THR A 40 45.80 -5.54 12.01
CA THR A 40 45.74 -4.55 10.94
C THR A 40 47.02 -4.58 10.11
N PHE A 41 46.87 -4.49 8.79
CA PHE A 41 47.96 -4.43 7.82
C PHE A 41 47.78 -3.19 6.94
N LYS A 42 48.86 -2.48 6.67
CA LYS A 42 48.82 -1.45 5.62
C LYS A 42 48.80 -2.11 4.25
N PRO A 43 48.27 -1.46 3.18
CA PRO A 43 48.40 -1.96 1.82
C PRO A 43 49.86 -2.26 1.42
N SER A 44 50.81 -1.46 1.91
CA SER A 44 52.26 -1.69 1.74
C SER A 44 52.81 -2.95 2.45
N GLU A 45 52.05 -3.56 3.36
CA GLU A 45 52.42 -4.77 4.10
C GLU A 45 51.75 -6.03 3.54
N GLU A 46 51.36 -6.02 2.27
CA GLU A 46 50.65 -7.10 1.57
C GLU A 46 51.28 -8.49 1.81
N LYS A 47 52.61 -8.59 1.74
CA LYS A 47 53.32 -9.85 2.01
C LYS A 47 53.08 -10.39 3.42
N LYS A 48 53.04 -9.51 4.43
CA LYS A 48 52.75 -9.91 5.82
C LYS A 48 51.29 -10.31 5.99
N ALA A 49 50.37 -9.63 5.29
CA ALA A 49 48.97 -10.01 5.27
C ALA A 49 48.77 -11.39 4.63
N ALA A 50 49.47 -11.67 3.51
CA ALA A 50 49.47 -12.95 2.84
C ALA A 50 49.93 -14.09 3.77
N GLU A 51 51.10 -13.93 4.41
CA GLU A 51 51.63 -14.89 5.38
C GLU A 51 50.67 -15.11 6.55
N TRP A 52 49.99 -14.06 7.01
CA TRP A 52 49.03 -14.13 8.10
C TRP A 52 47.75 -14.87 7.72
N ILE A 53 47.21 -14.61 6.53
CA ILE A 53 46.05 -15.30 5.95
C ILE A 53 46.38 -16.78 5.76
N GLU A 54 47.48 -17.07 5.06
CA GLU A 54 47.91 -18.42 4.70
C GLU A 54 48.06 -19.32 5.93
N ALA A 55 48.69 -18.81 7.00
CA ALA A 55 48.90 -19.54 8.25
C ALA A 55 47.59 -19.94 8.99
N ARG A 56 46.43 -19.45 8.53
CA ARG A 56 45.12 -19.62 9.17
C ARG A 56 44.10 -20.33 8.31
N GLN A 57 44.36 -20.50 7.02
CA GLN A 57 43.46 -21.13 6.07
C GLN A 57 43.04 -22.54 6.54
N GLY A 58 41.76 -22.85 6.43
CA GLY A 58 41.21 -24.16 6.79
C GLY A 58 41.19 -24.50 8.30
N VAL A 59 41.73 -23.62 9.16
CA VAL A 59 41.73 -23.80 10.62
C VAL A 59 40.95 -22.68 11.30
N LYS A 60 41.15 -21.43 10.89
CA LYS A 60 40.42 -20.26 11.40
C LYS A 60 39.61 -19.64 10.27
N ASN A 61 38.39 -19.23 10.61
CA ASN A 61 37.55 -18.45 9.73
C ASN A 61 38.10 -17.03 9.62
N LEU A 62 38.35 -16.57 8.40
CA LEU A 62 38.96 -15.28 8.11
C LEU A 62 37.91 -14.25 7.66
N TYR A 63 38.05 -13.04 8.19
CA TYR A 63 37.13 -11.93 7.98
C TYR A 63 37.89 -10.63 7.76
N PHE A 64 37.25 -9.70 7.06
CA PHE A 64 37.70 -8.31 6.94
C PHE A 64 36.67 -7.38 7.59
N HIS A 65 37.11 -6.23 8.10
CA HIS A 65 36.19 -5.17 8.49
C HIS A 65 35.60 -4.47 7.26
N VAL A 66 34.28 -4.34 7.23
CA VAL A 66 33.55 -3.74 6.11
C VAL A 66 33.92 -2.27 5.93
N ASN A 67 33.93 -1.54 7.04
CA ASN A 67 34.22 -0.11 7.09
C ASN A 67 35.62 0.16 7.67
N PRO A 68 36.32 1.20 7.21
CA PRO A 68 37.68 1.50 7.63
C PRO A 68 37.74 1.94 9.09
N ALA A 69 38.77 1.47 9.79
CA ALA A 69 39.08 1.92 11.15
C ALA A 69 39.87 3.24 11.12
N ARG A 70 39.72 4.05 12.16
CA ARG A 70 40.42 5.35 12.33
C ARG A 70 41.90 5.20 12.65
N ARG A 71 42.36 4.00 13.01
CA ARG A 71 43.74 3.67 13.40
C ARG A 71 43.97 2.17 13.26
N ALA A 72 45.25 1.77 13.23
CA ALA A 72 45.63 0.37 13.29
C ALA A 72 45.22 -0.28 14.63
N LEU A 73 44.66 -1.48 14.56
CA LEU A 73 44.17 -2.26 15.69
C LEU A 73 44.78 -3.66 15.74
N ALA A 74 44.97 -4.16 16.96
CA ALA A 74 45.34 -5.56 17.27
C ALA A 74 44.16 -6.36 17.87
N ARG A 75 42.95 -5.80 17.80
CA ARG A 75 41.68 -6.39 18.24
C ARG A 75 40.61 -6.09 17.20
N LYS A 76 39.49 -6.82 17.25
CA LYS A 76 38.29 -6.46 16.46
C LYS A 76 37.91 -5.01 16.77
N ALA A 77 37.61 -4.24 15.72
CA ALA A 77 37.14 -2.87 15.88
C ALA A 77 35.78 -2.87 16.59
N SER A 78 35.57 -1.91 17.49
CA SER A 78 34.25 -1.53 17.98
C SER A 78 33.75 -0.32 17.19
N LYS A 79 32.49 0.08 17.37
CA LYS A 79 31.91 1.30 16.77
C LYS A 79 32.77 2.57 16.99
N GLU A 80 33.43 2.66 18.14
CA GLU A 80 34.31 3.78 18.52
C GLU A 80 35.63 3.82 17.74
N ASP A 81 35.96 2.75 17.02
CA ASP A 81 37.17 2.66 16.20
C ASP A 81 36.89 2.90 14.71
N ILE A 82 35.63 3.08 14.29
CA ILE A 82 35.27 3.26 12.87
C ILE A 82 35.46 4.71 12.43
N ALA A 83 36.14 4.89 11.29
CA ALA A 83 36.40 6.19 10.69
C ALA A 83 35.18 6.75 9.97
N ARG A 84 34.55 5.96 9.10
CA ARG A 84 33.40 6.37 8.28
C ARG A 84 32.58 5.17 7.84
N LEU A 85 31.34 5.41 7.42
CA LEU A 85 30.53 4.43 6.70
C LEU A 85 30.90 4.51 5.21
N GLU A 86 31.75 3.60 4.74
CA GLU A 86 32.13 3.52 3.32
C GLU A 86 31.28 2.53 2.54
N TRP A 87 30.75 1.52 3.23
CA TRP A 87 29.98 0.44 2.64
C TRP A 87 28.72 0.15 3.46
N LEU A 88 27.57 0.11 2.78
CA LEU A 88 26.38 -0.57 3.29
C LEU A 88 26.49 -2.07 3.02
N HIS A 89 25.87 -2.90 3.85
CA HIS A 89 26.02 -4.35 3.78
C HIS A 89 24.84 -5.13 4.37
N ILE A 90 24.66 -6.36 3.87
CA ILE A 90 23.72 -7.36 4.41
C ILE A 90 24.33 -8.77 4.36
N ASP A 91 23.80 -9.69 5.19
CA ASP A 91 24.14 -11.13 5.17
C ASP A 91 22.85 -11.96 5.04
N ILE A 92 22.70 -12.71 3.95
CA ILE A 92 21.52 -13.52 3.67
C ILE A 92 21.89 -15.00 3.81
N ASP A 93 21.57 -15.57 4.97
CA ASP A 93 21.67 -17.01 5.19
C ASP A 93 20.39 -17.74 4.69
N PRO A 94 20.52 -19.01 4.23
CA PRO A 94 19.37 -19.86 3.93
C PRO A 94 18.44 -20.01 5.14
N ARG A 95 17.12 -19.87 4.91
CA ARG A 95 16.10 -19.99 5.94
C ARG A 95 16.11 -21.39 6.58
N ALA A 96 15.81 -21.44 7.88
CA ALA A 96 15.80 -22.71 8.61
C ALA A 96 14.64 -23.60 8.16
N GLY A 97 14.94 -24.86 7.82
CA GLY A 97 13.94 -25.86 7.41
C GLY A 97 13.71 -25.95 5.89
N GLU A 98 14.20 -24.99 5.12
CA GLU A 98 14.08 -24.94 3.65
C GLU A 98 15.25 -25.62 2.94
N ASP A 99 15.09 -25.96 1.66
CA ASP A 99 16.17 -26.51 0.84
C ASP A 99 17.29 -25.49 0.62
N ILE A 100 18.52 -25.86 1.02
CA ILE A 100 19.68 -24.96 1.00
C ILE A 100 20.03 -24.53 -0.42
N GLY A 101 19.85 -25.39 -1.43
CA GLY A 101 20.17 -25.08 -2.82
C GLY A 101 19.21 -24.06 -3.42
N GLN A 102 17.90 -24.25 -3.18
CA GLN A 102 16.85 -23.32 -3.60
C GLN A 102 17.00 -21.96 -2.90
N GLU A 103 17.24 -21.95 -1.59
CA GLU A 103 17.41 -20.72 -0.83
C GLU A 103 18.64 -19.92 -1.26
N ARG A 104 19.73 -20.61 -1.60
CA ARG A 104 20.92 -19.96 -2.18
C ARG A 104 20.62 -19.35 -3.55
N THR A 105 19.85 -20.03 -4.39
CA THR A 105 19.42 -19.50 -5.69
C THR A 105 18.54 -18.27 -5.51
N ARG A 106 17.59 -18.31 -4.56
CA ARG A 106 16.72 -17.19 -4.18
C ARG A 106 17.52 -15.99 -3.70
N ALA A 107 18.43 -16.19 -2.74
CA ALA A 107 19.24 -15.12 -2.16
C ALA A 107 20.11 -14.41 -3.22
N LEU A 108 20.76 -15.18 -4.11
CA LEU A 108 21.56 -14.59 -5.18
C LEU A 108 20.69 -13.83 -6.19
N LYS A 109 19.51 -14.36 -6.54
CA LYS A 109 18.56 -13.67 -7.43
C LYS A 109 18.08 -12.35 -6.82
N LEU A 110 17.72 -12.34 -5.54
CA LEU A 110 17.32 -11.12 -4.83
C LEU A 110 18.39 -10.04 -4.88
N LEU A 111 19.66 -10.41 -4.62
CA LEU A 111 20.77 -9.47 -4.71
C LEU A 111 20.97 -8.94 -6.12
N ARG A 112 20.85 -9.78 -7.14
CA ARG A 112 21.05 -9.38 -8.55
C ARG A 112 19.94 -8.49 -9.10
N ASP A 113 18.72 -8.72 -8.66
CA ASP A 113 17.52 -8.05 -9.15
C ASP A 113 17.20 -6.75 -8.39
N HIS A 114 17.90 -6.47 -7.28
CA HIS A 114 17.67 -5.27 -6.50
C HIS A 114 18.21 -4.00 -7.20
N ASP A 115 17.50 -2.90 -7.01
CA ASP A 115 17.90 -1.55 -7.45
C ASP A 115 17.89 -0.61 -6.23
N PRO A 116 19.02 0.03 -5.87
CA PRO A 116 20.32 -0.03 -6.53
C PRO A 116 20.99 -1.40 -6.44
N LYS A 117 21.67 -1.84 -7.49
CA LYS A 117 22.36 -3.15 -7.51
C LYS A 117 23.55 -3.17 -6.54
N PRO A 118 23.79 -4.24 -5.75
CA PRO A 118 25.00 -4.37 -4.94
C PRO A 118 26.26 -4.15 -5.79
N THR A 119 27.21 -3.38 -5.28
CA THR A 119 28.53 -3.18 -5.87
C THR A 119 29.32 -4.49 -5.86
N VAL A 120 29.22 -5.24 -4.76
CA VAL A 120 29.93 -6.51 -4.54
C VAL A 120 28.96 -7.55 -3.99
N ILE A 121 29.07 -8.78 -4.49
CA ILE A 121 28.39 -9.96 -3.95
C ILE A 121 29.43 -11.02 -3.59
N ILE A 122 29.40 -11.50 -2.35
CA ILE A 122 30.28 -12.57 -1.84
C ILE A 122 29.43 -13.78 -1.47
N ASP A 123 29.80 -14.96 -1.94
CA ASP A 123 29.32 -16.22 -1.39
C ASP A 123 30.18 -16.55 -0.16
N SER A 124 29.57 -16.53 1.03
CA SER A 124 30.29 -16.79 2.28
C SER A 124 30.54 -18.29 2.52
N GLY A 125 30.00 -19.15 1.64
CA GLY A 125 29.89 -20.59 1.83
C GLY A 125 28.71 -21.00 2.73
N GLY A 126 28.13 -20.05 3.49
CA GLY A 126 26.92 -20.23 4.28
C GLY A 126 25.66 -19.69 3.59
N GLY A 127 25.82 -18.55 2.92
CA GLY A 127 24.80 -17.73 2.28
C GLY A 127 25.46 -16.69 1.37
N TYR A 128 24.78 -15.59 1.08
CA TYR A 128 25.32 -14.50 0.27
C TYR A 128 25.38 -13.18 1.03
N GLN A 129 26.46 -12.45 0.82
CA GLN A 129 26.72 -11.13 1.40
C GLN A 129 26.69 -10.09 0.28
N GLY A 130 25.84 -9.08 0.44
CA GLY A 130 25.70 -7.98 -0.51
C GLY A 130 26.28 -6.70 0.06
N PHE A 131 26.96 -5.91 -0.77
CA PHE A 131 27.60 -4.67 -0.36
C PHE A 131 27.39 -3.56 -1.37
N TRP A 132 27.16 -2.33 -0.90
CA TRP A 132 27.02 -1.13 -1.72
C TRP A 132 28.08 -0.12 -1.31
N ARG A 133 28.92 0.28 -2.28
CA ARG A 133 29.91 1.32 -2.06
C ARG A 133 29.23 2.67 -2.03
N LEU A 134 29.53 3.48 -1.02
CA LEU A 134 29.04 4.85 -0.95
C LEU A 134 30.05 5.82 -1.56
N THR A 135 29.54 6.78 -2.31
CA THR A 135 30.33 7.91 -2.81
C THR A 135 30.80 8.75 -1.61
N PRO A 136 32.09 9.15 -1.54
CA PRO A 136 32.60 9.93 -0.42
C PRO A 136 31.76 11.18 -0.12
N ASP A 137 31.32 11.30 1.14
CA ASP A 137 30.44 12.37 1.61
C ASP A 137 30.75 12.69 3.09
N PRO A 138 30.89 13.96 3.49
CA PRO A 138 31.13 14.35 4.89
C PRO A 138 30.11 13.81 5.89
N ARG A 139 28.87 13.54 5.47
CA ARG A 139 27.81 12.95 6.31
C ARG A 139 28.13 11.54 6.78
N LEU A 140 29.03 10.84 6.08
CA LEU A 140 29.42 9.46 6.34
C LEU A 140 30.55 9.34 7.36
N GLU A 141 31.18 10.46 7.73
CA GLU A 141 32.27 10.49 8.71
C GLU A 141 31.73 10.19 10.11
N ILE A 142 32.24 9.10 10.72
CA ILE A 142 31.84 8.63 12.05
C ILE A 142 32.89 9.06 13.09
N ASN A 143 34.17 8.86 12.78
CA ASN A 143 35.31 9.20 13.63
C ASN A 143 35.16 8.76 15.09
N GLY A 144 34.60 7.56 15.30
CA GLY A 144 34.34 6.96 16.61
C GLY A 144 33.13 7.50 17.37
N GLN A 145 32.32 8.40 16.79
CA GLN A 145 31.12 8.93 17.43
C GLN A 145 29.99 7.90 17.38
N ILE A 146 29.67 7.28 18.54
CA ILE A 146 28.66 6.21 18.63
C ILE A 146 27.28 6.65 18.15
N GLY A 147 26.84 7.87 18.49
CA GLY A 147 25.54 8.38 18.04
C GLY A 147 25.44 8.48 16.51
N LYS A 148 26.52 8.96 15.86
CA LYS A 148 26.60 9.02 14.40
C LYS A 148 26.66 7.64 13.76
N ALA A 149 27.40 6.71 14.38
CA ALA A 149 27.41 5.31 13.96
C ALA A 149 26.00 4.72 13.98
N GLN A 150 25.25 4.88 15.08
CA GLN A 150 23.89 4.37 15.23
C GLN A 150 22.90 4.99 14.24
N GLU A 151 23.02 6.30 13.97
CA GLU A 151 22.23 6.97 12.93
C GLU A 151 22.45 6.33 11.56
N LEU A 152 23.71 6.06 11.20
CA LEU A 152 24.08 5.46 9.92
C LEU A 152 23.76 3.96 9.83
N GLU A 153 23.70 3.24 10.96
CA GLU A 153 23.23 1.84 11.01
C GLU A 153 21.78 1.70 10.55
N ALA A 154 20.97 2.76 10.65
CA ALA A 154 19.58 2.76 10.18
C ALA A 154 19.45 2.40 8.69
N TYR A 155 20.44 2.71 7.87
CA TYR A 155 20.44 2.34 6.45
C TYR A 155 20.66 0.84 6.25
N ASN A 156 21.59 0.22 6.99
CA ASN A 156 21.73 -1.23 6.95
C ASN A 156 20.50 -1.93 7.55
N ILE A 157 19.88 -1.38 8.60
CA ILE A 157 18.63 -1.91 9.16
C ILE A 157 17.52 -1.90 8.11
N GLN A 158 17.43 -0.85 7.29
CA GLN A 158 16.44 -0.81 6.22
C GLN A 158 16.73 -1.86 5.15
N LEU A 159 17.99 -2.02 4.74
CA LEU A 159 18.38 -3.08 3.80
C LEU A 159 18.10 -4.48 4.39
N GLU A 160 18.36 -4.72 5.68
CA GLU A 160 18.00 -5.97 6.34
C GLU A 160 16.51 -6.29 6.18
N LYS A 161 15.64 -5.30 6.42
CA LYS A 161 14.18 -5.45 6.28
C LYS A 161 13.77 -5.73 4.84
N ILE A 162 14.34 -5.01 3.87
CA ILE A 162 14.05 -5.17 2.44
C ILE A 162 14.39 -6.60 1.99
N PHE A 163 15.53 -7.13 2.41
CA PHE A 163 16.01 -8.44 1.96
C PHE A 163 15.56 -9.61 2.85
N GLY A 164 14.96 -9.33 4.01
CA GLY A 164 14.74 -10.34 5.06
C GLY A 164 16.05 -11.00 5.48
N ALA A 165 17.11 -10.21 5.61
CA ALA A 165 18.47 -10.64 5.89
C ALA A 165 18.72 -10.80 7.41
N ASP A 166 19.83 -11.43 7.77
CA ASP A 166 20.23 -11.58 9.17
C ASP A 166 20.61 -10.22 9.80
N HIS A 167 20.45 -10.11 11.12
CA HIS A 167 20.83 -8.92 11.88
C HIS A 167 22.35 -8.65 11.85
N CYS A 168 22.77 -7.89 10.86
CA CYS A 168 24.12 -7.54 10.45
C CYS A 168 24.28 -6.03 10.18
N HIS A 169 23.62 -5.15 10.93
CA HIS A 169 23.56 -3.72 10.56
C HIS A 169 24.72 -2.87 11.07
N ASN A 170 25.44 -3.36 12.08
CA ASN A 170 26.41 -2.55 12.81
C ASN A 170 27.54 -2.03 11.91
N VAL A 171 27.97 -0.77 12.08
CA VAL A 171 29.03 -0.19 11.22
C VAL A 171 30.39 -0.86 11.38
N ASP A 172 30.65 -1.50 12.53
CA ASP A 172 31.89 -2.21 12.87
C ASP A 172 31.87 -3.69 12.45
N ARG A 173 30.98 -4.07 11.53
CA ARG A 173 30.83 -5.46 11.10
C ARG A 173 32.11 -6.01 10.45
N ILE A 174 32.35 -7.28 10.73
CA ILE A 174 33.33 -8.11 10.02
C ILE A 174 32.58 -9.08 9.11
N MET A 175 33.03 -9.21 7.86
CA MET A 175 32.38 -10.04 6.84
C MET A 175 33.39 -11.00 6.20
N ARG A 176 32.90 -12.02 5.51
CA ARG A 176 33.72 -13.17 5.12
C ARG A 176 34.74 -12.74 4.06
N LEU A 177 36.02 -13.03 4.29
CA LEU A 177 37.07 -12.71 3.31
C LEU A 177 37.03 -13.72 2.15
N PRO A 178 36.78 -13.30 0.89
CA PRO A 178 36.83 -14.19 -0.26
C PRO A 178 38.22 -14.82 -0.46
N GLY A 179 38.28 -16.01 -1.05
CA GLY A 179 39.53 -16.78 -1.17
C GLY A 179 39.90 -17.57 0.08
N THR A 180 39.05 -17.57 1.12
CA THR A 180 39.33 -18.27 2.38
C THR A 180 38.32 -19.37 2.68
N ILE A 181 38.76 -20.42 3.38
CA ILE A 181 37.89 -21.56 3.73
C ILE A 181 37.04 -21.21 4.95
N ASN A 182 35.72 -21.27 4.79
CA ASN A 182 34.75 -21.22 5.87
C ASN A 182 34.59 -22.61 6.50
N VAL A 183 35.03 -22.76 7.74
CA VAL A 183 34.91 -23.98 8.54
C VAL A 183 33.70 -23.82 9.49
N PRO A 184 32.68 -24.69 9.39
CA PRO A 184 31.51 -24.61 10.26
C PRO A 184 31.87 -24.95 11.71
N THR A 185 31.17 -24.32 12.66
CA THR A 185 31.23 -24.71 14.08
C THR A 185 30.69 -26.12 14.30
N ALA A 186 31.00 -26.75 15.43
CA ALA A 186 30.49 -28.07 15.77
C ALA A 186 28.96 -28.14 15.68
N LYS A 187 28.26 -27.06 16.08
CA LYS A 187 26.80 -26.94 15.97
C LYS A 187 26.34 -26.88 14.51
N LYS A 188 27.01 -26.10 13.64
CA LYS A 188 26.65 -25.97 12.21
C LYS A 188 26.99 -27.26 11.44
N ALA A 189 28.09 -27.93 11.78
CA ALA A 189 28.49 -29.21 11.21
C ALA A 189 27.47 -30.32 11.52
N LYS A 190 26.96 -30.39 12.77
CA LYS A 190 25.87 -31.30 13.15
C LYS A 190 24.58 -31.06 12.37
N LYS A 191 24.34 -29.83 11.89
CA LYS A 191 23.22 -29.46 11.01
C LYS A 191 23.51 -29.68 9.52
N GLY A 192 24.54 -30.47 9.19
CA GLY A 192 24.86 -30.84 7.81
C GLY A 192 25.67 -29.79 7.02
N ARG A 193 26.08 -28.67 7.63
CA ARG A 193 26.97 -27.71 6.96
C ARG A 193 28.37 -28.31 6.81
N GLN A 194 28.92 -28.22 5.61
CA GLN A 194 30.28 -28.65 5.30
C GLN A 194 31.20 -27.43 5.15
N PRO A 195 32.53 -27.61 5.28
CA PRO A 195 33.48 -26.58 4.89
C PRO A 195 33.21 -26.11 3.46
N ALA A 196 33.38 -24.81 3.20
CA ALA A 196 33.14 -24.21 1.89
C ALA A 196 34.12 -23.08 1.62
N LEU A 197 34.50 -22.86 0.36
CA LEU A 197 35.32 -21.72 -0.03
C LEU A 197 34.44 -20.47 -0.11
N ALA A 198 34.83 -19.39 0.58
CA ALA A 198 34.21 -18.09 0.36
C ALA A 198 34.70 -17.50 -0.97
N GLN A 199 33.79 -17.03 -1.82
CA GLN A 199 34.12 -16.62 -3.18
C GLN A 199 33.51 -15.26 -3.52
N LEU A 200 34.25 -14.45 -4.26
CA LEU A 200 33.71 -13.26 -4.90
C LEU A 200 32.84 -13.71 -6.08
N VAL A 201 31.57 -13.31 -6.08
CA VAL A 201 30.59 -13.71 -7.10
C VAL A 201 30.47 -12.64 -8.16
N GLU A 202 30.28 -11.39 -7.74
CA GLU A 202 30.16 -10.22 -8.63
C GLU A 202 30.86 -9.00 -8.04
N TRP A 203 31.40 -8.17 -8.93
CA TRP A 203 31.93 -6.85 -8.65
C TRP A 203 31.67 -5.97 -9.88
N ASN A 204 30.94 -4.86 -9.74
CA ASN A 204 30.54 -4.01 -10.86
C ASN A 204 31.04 -2.55 -10.79
N ASP A 205 31.91 -2.23 -9.82
CA ASP A 205 32.52 -0.91 -9.61
C ASP A 205 31.54 0.26 -9.36
N ALA A 206 30.24 -0.01 -9.20
CA ALA A 206 29.24 1.01 -8.91
C ALA A 206 29.46 1.66 -7.53
N SER A 207 29.23 2.97 -7.46
CA SER A 207 29.25 3.76 -6.22
C SER A 207 28.02 4.66 -6.19
N TYR A 208 27.41 4.79 -5.02
CA TYR A 208 26.10 5.42 -4.86
C TYR A 208 26.16 6.57 -3.84
N PRO A 209 25.51 7.72 -4.08
CA PRO A 209 25.31 8.70 -3.01
C PRO A 209 24.37 8.13 -1.95
N LEU A 210 24.55 8.50 -0.67
CA LEU A 210 23.72 7.97 0.43
C LEU A 210 22.22 8.17 0.20
N ASP A 211 21.84 9.25 -0.48
CA ASP A 211 20.45 9.67 -0.71
C ASP A 211 19.63 8.70 -1.57
N VAL A 212 20.25 7.74 -2.27
CA VAL A 212 19.50 6.68 -2.98
C VAL A 212 19.00 5.60 -2.02
N PHE A 213 19.52 5.57 -0.80
CA PHE A 213 19.09 4.63 0.23
C PHE A 213 18.18 5.32 1.22
N THR A 214 17.17 4.60 1.70
CA THR A 214 16.26 5.10 2.74
C THR A 214 16.72 4.56 4.09
N PRO A 215 16.89 5.41 5.13
CA PRO A 215 17.15 4.91 6.47
C PRO A 215 15.88 4.30 7.08
N ALA A 216 16.03 3.30 7.95
CA ALA A 216 14.92 2.81 8.74
C ALA A 216 14.38 3.95 9.62
N PRO A 217 13.06 4.03 9.83
CA PRO A 217 12.49 5.07 10.69
C PRO A 217 13.17 5.02 12.06
N PRO A 218 13.48 6.19 12.66
CA PRO A 218 14.06 6.21 14.00
C PRO A 218 13.12 5.43 14.91
N ALA A 219 13.63 4.35 15.50
CA ALA A 219 13.02 3.87 16.73
C ALA A 219 13.00 5.07 17.67
N THR A 220 11.84 5.40 18.24
CA THR A 220 11.69 6.52 19.17
C THR A 220 12.52 6.28 20.42
N PHE A 221 13.82 6.53 20.31
CA PHE A 221 14.75 6.68 21.39
C PHE A 221 14.78 8.18 21.66
N ALA A 222 14.08 8.57 22.72
CA ALA A 222 14.37 9.85 23.34
C ALA A 222 15.87 9.84 23.68
N THR A 223 16.63 10.71 23.04
CA THR A 223 18.00 11.01 23.44
C THR A 223 17.97 11.37 24.92
N PRO A 224 18.66 10.64 25.81
CA PRO A 224 18.82 11.10 27.18
C PRO A 224 19.55 12.44 27.10
N THR A 225 18.89 13.50 27.53
CA THR A 225 19.56 14.75 27.83
C THR A 225 20.68 14.43 28.80
N ALA A 226 21.90 14.83 28.44
CA ALA A 226 23.08 14.71 29.27
C ALA A 226 22.85 15.47 30.59
N SER A 227 22.34 14.77 31.60
CA SER A 227 22.45 15.21 32.97
C SER A 227 23.73 14.60 33.52
N GLY A 228 24.75 15.46 33.63
CA GLY A 228 26.04 15.13 34.22
C GLY A 228 25.93 14.85 35.72
N LYS A 229 25.37 13.70 36.08
CA LYS A 229 25.62 13.06 37.37
C LYS A 229 26.32 11.74 37.07
N ALA A 230 27.57 11.63 37.53
CA ALA A 230 28.25 10.35 37.62
C ALA A 230 27.30 9.36 38.34
N ALA A 231 27.14 8.17 37.76
CA ALA A 231 26.41 7.09 38.41
C ALA A 231 26.99 6.91 39.84
N PRO A 232 26.13 6.80 40.88
CA PRO A 232 26.60 6.57 42.23
C PRO A 232 27.42 5.28 42.28
N VAL A 233 28.53 5.31 43.01
CA VAL A 233 29.33 4.13 43.31
C VAL A 233 28.41 3.13 44.03
N VAL A 234 28.08 2.02 43.38
CA VAL A 234 27.25 0.96 43.96
C VAL A 234 28.05 0.34 45.10
N ASP A 235 27.58 0.53 46.33
CA ASP A 235 28.09 -0.19 47.51
C ASP A 235 27.66 -1.66 47.39
N LEU A 236 28.63 -2.53 47.10
CA LEU A 236 28.39 -3.96 46.86
C LEU A 236 28.23 -4.77 48.17
N GLY A 237 28.26 -4.12 49.34
CA GLY A 237 28.11 -4.76 50.64
C GLY A 237 29.26 -5.71 51.00
N ASP A 238 29.19 -6.30 52.19
CA ASP A 238 30.23 -7.11 52.84
C ASP A 238 30.57 -8.47 52.19
N GLY A 239 30.11 -8.72 50.96
CA GLY A 239 30.54 -9.88 50.15
C GLY A 239 29.95 -11.23 50.58
N THR A 240 28.99 -11.27 51.51
CA THR A 240 28.36 -12.53 51.94
C THR A 240 27.31 -12.98 50.91
N PRO A 241 27.42 -14.15 50.25
CA PRO A 241 26.41 -14.63 49.32
C PRO A 241 24.98 -14.70 49.92
N MET A 242 23.94 -14.52 49.10
CA MET A 242 22.54 -14.64 49.54
C MET A 242 21.80 -15.77 48.80
N GLY A 243 21.10 -16.62 49.56
CA GLY A 243 20.14 -17.60 49.05
C GLY A 243 18.72 -17.03 49.00
N THR A 244 17.75 -17.91 48.78
CA THR A 244 16.33 -17.51 48.68
C THR A 244 15.72 -17.09 50.01
N GLU A 245 16.19 -17.65 51.12
CA GLU A 245 15.67 -17.34 52.46
C GLU A 245 16.14 -15.97 52.91
N GLU A 246 17.44 -15.68 52.77
CA GLU A 246 18.01 -14.36 53.11
C GLU A 246 17.43 -13.26 52.21
N LEU A 247 17.14 -13.57 50.94
CA LEU A 247 16.49 -12.62 50.03
C LEU A 247 15.04 -12.34 50.43
N ARG A 248 14.32 -13.34 50.96
CA ARG A 248 12.95 -13.17 51.47
C ARG A 248 12.93 -12.32 52.74
N GLU A 249 13.84 -12.59 53.68
CA GLU A 249 14.02 -11.78 54.89
C GLU A 249 14.38 -10.32 54.55
N TRP A 250 15.28 -10.11 53.58
CA TRP A 250 15.62 -8.77 53.10
C TRP A 250 14.41 -8.06 52.50
N ALA A 251 13.63 -8.73 51.66
CA ALA A 251 12.45 -8.15 51.02
C ALA A 251 11.38 -7.76 52.06
N GLU A 252 11.12 -8.61 53.06
CA GLU A 252 10.20 -8.32 54.16
C GLU A 252 10.66 -7.09 54.97
N ALA A 253 11.95 -7.04 55.33
CA ALA A 253 12.52 -5.92 56.09
C ALA A 253 12.47 -4.58 55.33
N HIS A 254 12.43 -4.60 53.99
CA HIS A 254 12.41 -3.41 53.13
C HIS A 254 11.05 -3.16 52.47
N GLY A 255 10.01 -3.90 52.86
CA GLY A 255 8.65 -3.76 52.32
C GLY A 255 8.54 -4.06 50.81
N LYS A 256 9.40 -4.94 50.29
CA LYS A 256 9.41 -5.38 48.88
C LYS A 256 8.64 -6.69 48.72
N THR A 257 7.98 -6.85 47.58
CA THR A 257 7.26 -8.09 47.23
C THR A 257 8.03 -8.85 46.15
N LEU A 258 8.39 -10.10 46.42
CA LEU A 258 9.05 -10.99 45.46
C LEU A 258 8.10 -12.07 44.97
N LYS A 259 8.18 -12.42 43.68
CA LYS A 259 7.37 -13.52 43.12
C LYS A 259 7.88 -14.86 43.66
N ASP A 260 6.97 -15.73 44.09
CA ASP A 260 7.31 -17.10 44.50
C ASP A 260 7.97 -17.89 43.36
N SER A 261 7.56 -17.64 42.12
CA SER A 261 8.18 -18.23 40.94
C SER A 261 9.60 -17.72 40.68
N THR A 262 9.94 -16.49 41.10
CA THR A 262 11.31 -15.96 41.04
C THR A 262 12.18 -16.59 42.11
N LEU A 263 11.67 -16.72 43.35
CA LEU A 263 12.35 -17.43 44.43
C LEU A 263 12.60 -18.90 44.06
N ALA A 264 11.60 -19.59 43.53
CA ALA A 264 11.73 -20.97 43.09
C ALA A 264 12.77 -21.13 41.97
N ARG A 265 12.83 -20.20 41.01
CA ARG A 265 13.86 -20.17 39.96
C ARG A 265 15.25 -19.94 40.51
N ILE A 266 15.41 -19.08 41.52
CA ILE A 266 16.71 -18.87 42.19
C ILE A 266 17.20 -20.18 42.82
N ALA A 267 16.31 -20.90 43.52
CA ALA A 267 16.64 -22.15 44.19
C ALA A 267 16.95 -23.30 43.22
N THR A 268 16.17 -23.44 42.14
CA THR A 268 16.20 -24.63 41.28
C THR A 268 16.93 -24.43 39.95
N GLY A 269 17.19 -23.19 39.55
CA GLY A 269 17.82 -22.85 38.26
C GLY A 269 16.89 -22.94 37.04
N THR A 270 15.68 -23.48 37.20
CA THR A 270 14.67 -23.66 36.13
C THR A 270 13.30 -23.16 36.60
N ASP A 271 12.32 -23.03 35.69
CA ASP A 271 10.94 -22.71 36.09
C ASP A 271 10.29 -23.96 36.72
N PRO A 272 9.67 -23.84 37.91
CA PRO A 272 9.13 -24.99 38.64
C PRO A 272 7.87 -25.61 38.01
N LEU A 273 7.16 -24.86 37.15
CA LEU A 273 5.95 -25.35 36.47
C LEU A 273 6.25 -25.87 35.06
N ASP A 274 7.30 -25.34 34.43
CA ASP A 274 7.74 -25.74 33.09
C ASP A 274 9.27 -25.71 33.00
N PRO A 275 9.97 -26.82 33.31
CA PRO A 275 11.43 -26.88 33.31
C PRO A 275 12.08 -26.51 31.96
N ASP A 276 11.36 -26.66 30.85
CA ASP A 276 11.84 -26.37 29.48
C ASP A 276 11.51 -24.94 29.02
N LYS A 277 10.87 -24.14 29.85
CA LYS A 277 10.43 -22.76 29.54
C LYS A 277 11.55 -21.85 29.04
N TYR A 278 12.77 -22.05 29.53
CA TYR A 278 13.94 -21.26 29.11
C TYR A 278 14.91 -22.12 28.30
N PRO A 279 15.17 -21.78 27.03
CA PRO A 279 16.14 -22.45 26.16
C PRO A 279 17.58 -22.54 26.73
N SER A 280 17.94 -21.69 27.69
CA SER A 280 19.27 -21.68 28.31
C SER A 280 19.28 -21.21 29.77
N ARG A 281 20.29 -21.65 30.53
CA ARG A 281 20.56 -21.19 31.91
C ARG A 281 20.76 -19.68 32.01
N SER A 282 21.27 -19.06 30.94
CA SER A 282 21.51 -17.61 30.88
C SER A 282 20.21 -16.81 30.70
N GLU A 283 19.24 -17.37 29.96
CA GLU A 283 17.91 -16.78 29.81
C GLU A 283 17.08 -16.91 31.09
N ALA A 284 17.18 -18.04 31.78
CA ALA A 284 16.58 -18.21 33.11
C ALA A 284 17.15 -17.20 34.12
N LEU A 285 18.49 -17.04 34.16
CA LEU A 285 19.15 -16.02 34.97
C LEU A 285 18.67 -14.61 34.62
N TRP A 286 18.61 -14.28 33.33
CA TRP A 286 18.16 -12.97 32.86
C TRP A 286 16.75 -12.65 33.34
N ALA A 287 15.83 -13.61 33.24
CA ALA A 287 14.47 -13.45 33.74
C ALA A 287 14.44 -13.16 35.24
N VAL A 288 15.26 -13.87 36.04
CA VAL A 288 15.40 -13.61 37.49
C VAL A 288 15.95 -12.20 37.75
N VAL A 289 17.00 -11.78 37.06
CA VAL A 289 17.59 -10.44 37.23
C VAL A 289 16.56 -9.35 36.89
N CYS A 290 15.81 -9.49 35.79
CA CYS A 290 14.74 -8.55 35.45
C CYS A 290 13.64 -8.52 36.51
N ASP A 291 13.22 -9.67 37.06
CA ASP A 291 12.19 -9.72 38.09
C ASP A 291 12.64 -9.06 39.40
N LEU A 292 13.90 -9.22 39.79
CA LEU A 292 14.47 -8.54 40.95
C LEU A 292 14.58 -7.03 40.74
N VAL A 293 14.97 -6.57 39.55
CA VAL A 293 14.98 -5.14 39.22
C VAL A 293 13.56 -4.56 39.22
N ARG A 294 12.55 -5.29 38.71
CA ARG A 294 11.13 -4.86 38.75
C ARG A 294 10.57 -4.79 40.17
N ALA A 295 11.02 -5.69 41.04
CA ALA A 295 10.68 -5.66 42.46
C ALA A 295 11.45 -4.58 43.24
N ASP A 296 12.22 -3.74 42.55
CA ASP A 296 13.02 -2.65 43.12
C ASP A 296 13.98 -3.15 44.20
N VAL A 297 14.63 -4.28 43.93
CA VAL A 297 15.71 -4.85 44.74
C VAL A 297 17.01 -4.09 44.46
N ASP A 298 17.80 -3.80 45.50
CA ASP A 298 19.05 -3.06 45.38
C ASP A 298 20.10 -3.85 44.58
N ASP A 299 20.90 -3.15 43.77
CA ASP A 299 21.89 -3.76 42.88
C ASP A 299 22.91 -4.64 43.66
N GLY A 300 23.30 -4.23 44.87
CA GLY A 300 24.17 -5.03 45.75
C GLY A 300 23.53 -6.34 46.20
N VAL A 301 22.20 -6.35 46.44
CA VAL A 301 21.45 -7.55 46.82
C VAL A 301 21.29 -8.47 45.62
N ILE A 302 20.92 -7.92 44.44
CA ILE A 302 20.85 -8.69 43.20
C ILE A 302 22.20 -9.33 42.91
N PHE A 303 23.29 -8.58 43.06
CA PHE A 303 24.65 -9.08 42.87
C PHE A 303 24.96 -10.27 43.79
N ARG A 304 24.65 -10.18 45.09
CA ARG A 304 24.86 -11.26 46.07
C ARG A 304 24.03 -12.51 45.78
N VAL A 305 22.81 -12.34 45.25
CA VAL A 305 21.95 -13.46 44.84
C VAL A 305 22.52 -14.15 43.61
N ILE A 306 22.84 -13.41 42.54
CA ILE A 306 23.26 -14.03 41.26
C ILE A 306 24.73 -14.46 41.24
N THR A 307 25.48 -14.16 42.29
CA THR A 307 26.84 -14.69 42.51
C THR A 307 26.90 -15.72 43.63
N GLY A 308 25.82 -15.89 44.40
CA GLY A 308 25.79 -16.76 45.58
C GLY A 308 25.60 -18.25 45.29
N PRO A 309 25.70 -19.14 46.29
CA PRO A 309 25.75 -20.60 46.11
C PRO A 309 24.39 -21.24 45.81
N ASN A 310 23.62 -20.65 44.90
CA ASN A 310 22.36 -21.17 44.38
C ASN A 310 22.50 -21.63 42.92
N GLU A 311 21.48 -22.34 42.42
CA GLU A 311 21.49 -22.96 41.09
C GLU A 311 21.43 -21.91 39.96
N ILE A 312 20.65 -20.83 40.12
CA ILE A 312 20.54 -19.82 39.06
C ILE A 312 21.89 -19.11 38.81
N ALA A 313 22.66 -18.90 39.88
CA ALA A 313 23.98 -18.29 39.85
C ALA A 313 25.07 -19.20 39.25
N ALA A 314 24.81 -20.49 39.02
CA ALA A 314 25.77 -21.39 38.38
C ALA A 314 26.20 -20.86 37.00
N SER A 315 25.26 -20.29 36.24
CA SER A 315 25.54 -19.70 34.92
C SER A 315 26.44 -18.46 34.95
N VAL A 316 26.49 -17.76 36.09
CA VAL A 316 27.38 -16.61 36.34
C VAL A 316 28.76 -17.08 36.78
N ARG A 317 28.82 -18.07 37.69
CA ARG A 317 30.08 -18.67 38.17
C ARG A 317 30.88 -19.34 37.06
N ASP A 318 30.21 -19.89 36.04
CA ASP A 318 30.82 -20.53 34.88
C ASP A 318 31.53 -19.53 33.92
N LYS A 319 31.42 -18.21 34.14
CA LYS A 319 32.03 -17.18 33.29
C LYS A 319 33.49 -16.91 33.68
N SER A 320 34.30 -16.48 32.71
CA SER A 320 35.70 -16.13 32.93
C SER A 320 35.90 -14.94 33.87
N ASP A 321 34.90 -14.06 33.97
CA ASP A 321 34.84 -12.96 34.93
C ASP A 321 33.40 -12.87 35.49
N PRO A 322 33.08 -13.65 36.54
CA PRO A 322 31.73 -13.71 37.11
C PRO A 322 31.25 -12.37 37.67
N LYS A 323 32.16 -11.56 38.24
CA LYS A 323 31.81 -10.27 38.84
C LYS A 323 31.40 -9.27 37.77
N ARG A 324 32.20 -9.11 36.72
CA ARG A 324 31.85 -8.23 35.60
C ARG A 324 30.58 -8.71 34.90
N TYR A 325 30.43 -10.02 34.70
CA TYR A 325 29.23 -10.56 34.07
C TYR A 325 27.96 -10.25 34.88
N ALA A 326 27.99 -10.44 36.20
CA ALA A 326 26.88 -10.12 37.09
C ALA A 326 26.50 -8.63 37.04
N LEU A 327 27.50 -7.74 37.14
CA LEU A 327 27.27 -6.29 37.03
C LEU A 327 26.70 -5.89 35.67
N ASP A 328 27.20 -6.49 34.58
CA ASP A 328 26.67 -6.26 33.23
C ASP A 328 25.21 -6.74 33.11
N GLN A 329 24.82 -7.86 33.73
CA GLN A 329 23.43 -8.33 33.73
C GLN A 329 22.52 -7.33 34.47
N ILE A 330 22.94 -6.86 35.64
CA ILE A 330 22.17 -5.90 36.44
C ILE A 330 21.99 -4.58 35.69
N ALA A 331 23.08 -4.03 35.15
CA ALA A 331 23.05 -2.78 34.39
C ALA A 331 22.17 -2.88 33.14
N LYS A 332 22.25 -3.98 32.40
CA LYS A 332 21.37 -4.22 31.23
C LYS A 332 19.91 -4.36 31.66
N ALA A 333 19.62 -5.03 32.77
CA ALA A 333 18.25 -5.23 33.24
C ALA A 333 17.63 -3.91 33.70
N ARG A 334 18.40 -3.05 34.40
CA ARG A 334 18.02 -1.67 34.73
C ARG A 334 17.73 -0.86 33.48
N ALA A 335 18.66 -0.83 32.52
CA ALA A 335 18.46 -0.12 31.26
C ALA A 335 17.24 -0.63 30.48
N LEU A 336 17.02 -1.96 30.46
CA LEU A 336 15.85 -2.56 29.82
C LEU A 336 14.55 -2.12 30.51
N ILE A 337 14.48 -2.15 31.83
CA ILE A 337 13.26 -1.83 32.59
C ILE A 337 12.99 -0.32 32.58
N GLU A 338 14.04 0.50 32.62
CA GLU A 338 13.95 1.95 32.43
C GLU A 338 13.48 2.30 31.01
N SER A 339 13.80 1.47 30.01
CA SER A 339 13.33 1.60 28.63
C SER A 339 11.97 0.95 28.34
N GLN A 340 11.42 0.14 29.27
CA GLN A 340 10.10 -0.47 29.10
C GLN A 340 9.03 0.61 29.24
N PRO A 341 7.97 0.58 28.40
CA PRO A 341 6.91 1.56 28.51
C PRO A 341 6.22 1.41 29.86
N THR A 342 5.95 2.54 30.50
CA THR A 342 5.12 2.58 31.69
C THR A 342 3.71 2.18 31.28
N TRP A 343 3.28 0.97 31.68
CA TRP A 343 1.91 0.53 31.49
C TRP A 343 0.96 1.44 32.28
N ASP A 344 -0.11 1.91 31.63
CA ASP A 344 -1.08 2.83 32.22
C ASP A 344 -1.79 2.23 33.44
N ARG A 345 -2.23 0.97 33.32
CA ARG A 345 -2.84 0.22 34.43
C ARG A 345 -2.03 -1.01 34.73
N VAL A 346 -1.65 -1.17 36.00
CA VAL A 346 -0.95 -2.36 36.50
C VAL A 346 -1.66 -2.94 37.73
N ASN A 347 -1.47 -4.23 38.00
CA ASN A 347 -1.84 -4.83 39.29
C ASN A 347 -0.84 -4.43 40.39
N LYS A 348 -1.05 -4.94 41.61
CA LYS A 348 -0.16 -4.64 42.75
C LYS A 348 1.25 -5.17 42.53
N GLU A 349 1.37 -6.14 41.66
CA GLU A 349 2.59 -6.83 41.24
C GLU A 349 3.29 -6.13 40.05
N GLY A 350 2.75 -4.99 39.58
CA GLY A 350 3.33 -4.19 38.49
C GLY A 350 3.07 -4.73 37.08
N GLU A 351 2.22 -5.74 36.94
CA GLU A 351 1.89 -6.38 35.67
C GLU A 351 0.75 -5.65 34.94
N PRO A 352 0.83 -5.48 33.62
CA PRO A 352 -0.19 -4.76 32.85
C PRO A 352 -1.57 -5.41 32.98
N GLN A 353 -2.59 -4.57 33.16
CA GLN A 353 -3.99 -5.00 33.16
C GLN A 353 -4.71 -4.74 31.83
N PRO A 354 -5.84 -5.40 31.56
CA PRO A 354 -6.66 -5.13 30.39
C PRO A 354 -7.14 -3.67 30.38
N SER A 355 -6.61 -2.87 29.46
CA SER A 355 -7.05 -1.48 29.25
C SER A 355 -6.81 -1.06 27.81
N TYR A 356 -7.59 -0.07 27.36
CA TYR A 356 -7.39 0.56 26.06
C TYR A 356 -5.95 1.06 25.87
N TRP A 357 -5.40 1.78 26.87
CA TRP A 357 -4.05 2.37 26.78
C TRP A 357 -2.94 1.33 26.79
N ASN A 358 -3.06 0.27 27.59
CA ASN A 358 -2.11 -0.84 27.58
C ASN A 358 -2.15 -1.58 26.24
N THR A 359 -3.35 -1.80 25.69
CA THR A 359 -3.52 -2.45 24.39
C THR A 359 -2.90 -1.63 23.27
N ARG A 360 -3.15 -0.30 23.25
CA ARG A 360 -2.53 0.61 22.29
C ARG A 360 -1.00 0.61 22.40
N THR A 361 -0.47 0.61 23.62
CA THR A 361 0.98 0.52 23.88
C THR A 361 1.56 -0.80 23.36
N ALA A 362 0.89 -1.92 23.61
CA ALA A 362 1.30 -3.24 23.13
C ALA A 362 1.35 -3.31 21.60
N LEU A 363 0.33 -2.79 20.89
CA LEU A 363 0.29 -2.74 19.43
C LEU A 363 1.46 -1.91 18.86
N LEU A 364 1.78 -0.77 19.47
CA LEU A 364 2.91 0.07 19.07
C LEU A 364 4.26 -0.63 19.27
N LEU A 365 4.45 -1.31 20.41
CA LEU A 365 5.66 -2.08 20.69
C LEU A 365 5.83 -3.28 19.75
N MET A 366 4.72 -3.87 19.31
CA MET A 366 4.72 -4.92 18.29
C MET A 366 5.08 -4.40 16.90
N GLY A 367 5.08 -3.08 16.69
CA GLY A 367 5.30 -2.49 15.38
C GLY A 367 4.13 -2.70 14.43
N VAL A 368 2.91 -2.84 14.94
CA VAL A 368 1.71 -2.97 14.11
C VAL A 368 1.48 -1.63 13.41
N GLU A 369 1.62 -1.64 12.09
CA GLU A 369 1.23 -0.54 11.24
C GLU A 369 -0.30 -0.50 11.18
N CYS A 370 -0.89 0.63 11.55
CA CYS A 370 -2.33 0.86 11.50
C CYS A 370 -2.54 2.12 10.67
N ARG A 371 -3.31 2.06 9.59
CA ARG A 371 -3.57 3.19 8.68
C ARG A 371 -5.03 3.25 8.28
N TYR A 372 -5.57 4.45 8.10
CA TYR A 372 -6.94 4.64 7.61
C TYR A 372 -6.94 5.25 6.21
N ASP A 373 -7.50 4.53 5.24
CA ASP A 373 -7.71 5.05 3.89
C ASP A 373 -9.04 5.81 3.82
N LYS A 374 -8.97 7.13 3.69
CA LYS A 374 -10.15 8.01 3.59
C LYS A 374 -10.95 7.78 2.32
N PHE A 375 -10.33 7.38 1.22
CA PHE A 375 -10.99 7.23 -0.07
C PHE A 375 -11.74 5.89 -0.15
N ARG A 376 -11.06 4.81 0.24
CA ARG A 376 -11.66 3.47 0.29
C ARG A 376 -12.51 3.22 1.55
N ASN A 377 -12.41 4.11 2.56
CA ASN A 377 -13.11 3.99 3.84
C ASN A 377 -12.78 2.66 4.56
N ARG A 378 -11.49 2.29 4.59
CA ARG A 378 -10.98 1.01 5.14
C ARG A 378 -9.89 1.27 6.19
N ASN A 379 -9.91 0.46 7.25
CA ASN A 379 -8.82 0.39 8.22
C ASN A 379 -7.86 -0.69 7.76
N LEU A 380 -6.60 -0.31 7.54
CA LEU A 380 -5.54 -1.19 7.09
C LEU A 380 -4.57 -1.47 8.24
N ILE A 381 -4.16 -2.71 8.36
CA ILE A 381 -3.19 -3.17 9.33
C ILE A 381 -2.07 -4.01 8.70
N GLY A 382 -0.85 -3.76 9.16
CA GLY A 382 0.35 -4.46 8.74
C GLY A 382 1.15 -4.90 9.96
N ALA A 383 1.40 -6.19 10.08
CA ALA A 383 2.29 -6.74 11.10
C ALA A 383 2.84 -8.07 10.60
N HIS A 384 4.06 -8.41 11.01
CA HIS A 384 4.70 -9.67 10.61
C HIS A 384 3.83 -10.90 10.98
N GLU A 385 3.15 -10.80 12.12
CA GLU A 385 2.32 -11.86 12.69
C GLU A 385 1.03 -12.12 11.89
N LEU A 386 0.58 -11.13 11.10
CA LEU A 386 -0.67 -11.22 10.36
C LEU A 386 -0.55 -12.04 9.07
N GLN A 387 0.66 -12.14 8.49
CA GLN A 387 0.88 -12.88 7.23
C GLN A 387 -0.17 -12.52 6.15
N GLU A 388 -0.97 -13.49 5.71
CA GLU A 388 -2.05 -13.31 4.72
C GLU A 388 -3.23 -12.45 5.21
N PHE A 389 -3.37 -12.26 6.52
CA PHE A 389 -4.37 -11.40 7.14
C PHE A 389 -3.93 -9.93 7.27
N SER A 390 -2.78 -9.58 6.70
CA SER A 390 -2.39 -8.17 6.53
C SER A 390 -3.21 -7.52 5.41
N GLY A 391 -3.43 -6.22 5.52
CA GLY A 391 -4.34 -5.48 4.66
C GLY A 391 -5.53 -5.03 5.49
N ASP A 392 -6.74 -5.47 5.16
CA ASP A 392 -7.92 -5.04 5.91
C ASP A 392 -7.95 -5.53 7.35
N PHE A 393 -8.32 -4.62 8.25
CA PHE A 393 -8.64 -5.00 9.62
C PHE A 393 -9.91 -5.86 9.64
N SER A 394 -9.71 -7.15 9.88
CA SER A 394 -10.75 -8.18 9.94
C SER A 394 -10.81 -8.84 11.32
N ASP A 395 -11.89 -9.56 11.60
CA ASP A 395 -12.06 -10.32 12.85
C ASP A 395 -10.91 -11.32 13.08
N HIS A 396 -10.39 -11.93 12.01
CA HIS A 396 -9.25 -12.85 12.08
C HIS A 396 -7.98 -12.12 12.51
N ALA A 397 -7.72 -10.95 11.92
CA ALA A 397 -6.57 -10.15 12.26
C ALA A 397 -6.67 -9.58 13.70
N GLU A 398 -7.87 -9.20 14.16
CA GLU A 398 -8.13 -8.80 15.55
C GLU A 398 -7.73 -9.91 16.53
N ARG A 399 -8.14 -11.15 16.24
CA ARG A 399 -7.82 -12.32 17.06
C ARG A 399 -6.31 -12.60 17.10
N ILE A 400 -5.63 -12.54 15.95
CA ILE A 400 -4.17 -12.75 15.88
C ILE A 400 -3.44 -11.70 16.72
N LEU A 401 -3.82 -10.42 16.61
CA LEU A 401 -3.23 -9.35 17.40
C LEU A 401 -3.46 -9.54 18.90
N ARG A 402 -4.68 -9.95 19.30
CA ARG A 402 -5.00 -10.27 20.69
C ARG A 402 -4.10 -11.39 21.24
N ASP A 403 -4.00 -12.50 20.51
CA ASP A 403 -3.19 -13.65 20.90
C ASP A 403 -1.70 -13.28 21.01
N GLU A 404 -1.21 -12.38 20.14
CA GLU A 404 0.15 -11.87 20.20
C GLU A 404 0.40 -11.00 21.44
N ILE A 405 -0.56 -10.13 21.79
CA ILE A 405 -0.46 -9.28 22.99
C ILE A 405 -0.39 -10.15 24.25
N ILE A 406 -1.23 -11.17 24.35
CA ILE A 406 -1.22 -12.13 25.46
C ILE A 406 0.14 -12.80 25.57
N ARG A 407 0.68 -13.28 24.44
CA ARG A 407 1.93 -14.02 24.41
C ARG A 407 3.16 -13.17 24.74
N ARG A 408 3.20 -11.92 24.27
CA ARG A 408 4.36 -11.02 24.48
C ARG A 408 4.34 -10.27 25.80
N PHE A 409 3.16 -9.84 26.25
CA PHE A 409 3.02 -8.90 27.36
C PHE A 409 2.28 -9.48 28.57
N GLY A 410 1.74 -10.70 28.46
CA GLY A 410 1.21 -11.45 29.60
C GLY A 410 -0.15 -10.99 30.12
N PHE A 411 -0.89 -10.18 29.35
CA PHE A 411 -2.25 -9.75 29.69
C PHE A 411 -3.19 -9.91 28.50
N ASP A 412 -4.45 -10.23 28.78
CA ASP A 412 -5.49 -10.32 27.76
C ASP A 412 -6.22 -8.98 27.60
N PRO A 413 -6.02 -8.25 26.49
CA PRO A 413 -6.68 -6.97 26.30
C PRO A 413 -8.20 -7.10 26.10
N GLY A 414 -8.70 -8.25 25.64
CA GLY A 414 -10.07 -8.42 25.18
C GLY A 414 -10.37 -7.73 23.84
N ASP A 415 -11.34 -8.27 23.10
CA ASP A 415 -11.72 -7.83 21.73
C ASP A 415 -12.00 -6.33 21.67
N VAL A 416 -12.79 -5.82 22.63
CA VAL A 416 -13.17 -4.40 22.68
C VAL A 416 -11.98 -3.46 22.74
N ASN A 417 -10.91 -3.81 23.48
CA ASN A 417 -9.74 -2.94 23.58
C ASN A 417 -8.84 -3.04 22.35
N VAL A 418 -8.70 -4.24 21.76
CA VAL A 418 -7.94 -4.42 20.51
C VAL A 418 -8.61 -3.64 19.38
N ASN A 419 -9.91 -3.85 19.17
CA ASN A 419 -10.69 -3.16 18.17
C ASN A 419 -10.57 -1.63 18.32
N LYS A 420 -10.83 -1.09 19.51
CA LYS A 420 -10.73 0.36 19.76
C LYS A 420 -9.32 0.91 19.57
N ALA A 421 -8.29 0.19 20.01
CA ALA A 421 -6.91 0.63 19.88
C ALA A 421 -6.47 0.65 18.41
N VAL A 422 -6.78 -0.40 17.64
CA VAL A 422 -6.51 -0.46 16.19
C VAL A 422 -7.24 0.66 15.46
N LEU A 423 -8.55 0.85 15.71
CA LEU A 423 -9.33 1.92 15.09
C LEU A 423 -8.78 3.30 15.43
N SER A 424 -8.34 3.54 16.68
CA SER A 424 -7.70 4.81 17.05
C SER A 424 -6.38 5.02 16.31
N LEU A 425 -5.51 4.01 16.26
CA LEU A 425 -4.22 4.09 15.58
C LEU A 425 -4.40 4.29 14.07
N CYS A 426 -5.38 3.64 13.43
CA CYS A 426 -5.72 3.88 12.02
C CYS A 426 -6.20 5.33 11.84
N THR A 427 -7.06 5.80 12.74
CA THR A 427 -7.62 7.17 12.74
C THR A 427 -6.54 8.24 12.91
N GLU A 428 -5.46 7.96 13.63
CA GLU A 428 -4.29 8.83 13.79
C GLU A 428 -3.44 8.87 12.50
N ASN A 429 -3.36 7.73 11.79
CA ASN A 429 -2.54 7.56 10.59
C ASN A 429 -3.39 7.52 9.31
N ARG A 430 -4.03 8.65 9.00
CA ARG A 430 -4.92 8.74 7.82
C ARG A 430 -4.14 9.07 6.56
N PHE A 431 -4.53 8.45 5.46
CA PHE A 431 -4.06 8.79 4.13
C PHE A 431 -5.22 8.73 3.13
N ASP A 432 -4.97 9.03 1.87
CA ASP A 432 -5.99 9.08 0.84
C ASP A 432 -5.45 8.43 -0.44
N SER A 433 -5.83 7.18 -0.69
CA SER A 433 -5.23 6.41 -1.79
C SER A 433 -5.43 7.05 -3.15
N LEU A 434 -6.55 7.75 -3.39
CA LEU A 434 -6.78 8.46 -4.63
C LEU A 434 -5.89 9.71 -4.77
N ILE A 435 -5.73 10.51 -3.70
CA ILE A 435 -4.84 11.67 -3.75
C ILE A 435 -3.39 11.22 -3.92
N ASP A 436 -2.96 10.19 -3.18
CA ASP A 436 -1.62 9.63 -3.29
C ASP A 436 -1.36 9.11 -4.72
N HIS A 437 -2.33 8.42 -5.31
CA HIS A 437 -2.30 7.98 -6.71
C HIS A 437 -2.15 9.14 -7.70
N ILE A 438 -2.92 10.21 -7.53
CA ILE A 438 -2.85 11.39 -8.39
C ILE A 438 -1.53 12.15 -8.18
N HIS A 439 -1.01 12.20 -6.96
CA HIS A 439 0.27 12.83 -6.64
C HIS A 439 1.47 12.04 -7.18
N ALA A 440 1.33 10.73 -7.36
CA ALA A 440 2.33 9.86 -7.97
C ALA A 440 2.38 9.95 -9.50
N LEU A 441 1.48 10.71 -10.14
CA LEU A 441 1.52 10.94 -11.59
C LEU A 441 2.83 11.64 -12.00
N PRO A 442 3.40 11.30 -13.18
CA PRO A 442 4.53 12.03 -13.72
C PRO A 442 4.13 13.50 -13.98
N PRO A 443 5.10 14.44 -14.00
CA PRO A 443 4.85 15.79 -14.47
C PRO A 443 4.21 15.77 -15.88
N TRP A 444 3.29 16.70 -16.13
CA TRP A 444 2.74 16.87 -17.47
C TRP A 444 3.85 17.26 -18.44
N ASP A 445 3.93 16.55 -19.56
CA ASP A 445 4.96 16.73 -20.59
C ASP A 445 4.72 17.94 -21.51
N GLY A 446 3.66 18.72 -21.27
CA GLY A 446 3.30 19.89 -22.06
C GLY A 446 2.58 19.60 -23.37
N THR A 447 2.38 18.33 -23.74
CA THR A 447 1.64 17.96 -24.94
C THR A 447 0.14 17.88 -24.65
N PRO A 448 -0.72 18.67 -25.33
CA PRO A 448 -2.15 18.62 -25.11
C PRO A 448 -2.76 17.33 -25.67
N ARG A 449 -3.42 16.57 -24.80
CA ARG A 449 -4.11 15.31 -25.10
C ARG A 449 -5.55 15.31 -24.58
N LEU A 450 -5.81 16.05 -23.50
CA LEU A 450 -7.08 16.05 -22.79
C LEU A 450 -8.27 16.47 -23.66
N ASP A 451 -8.08 17.37 -24.62
CA ASP A 451 -9.18 17.83 -25.47
C ASP A 451 -9.45 16.90 -26.65
N THR A 452 -8.58 15.92 -26.93
CA THR A 452 -8.69 15.07 -28.14
C THR A 452 -8.72 13.58 -27.85
N TRP A 453 -8.71 13.15 -26.59
CA TRP A 453 -8.60 11.74 -26.22
C TRP A 453 -9.76 10.88 -26.76
N LEU A 454 -10.98 11.42 -26.81
CA LEU A 454 -12.14 10.74 -27.39
C LEU A 454 -11.92 10.46 -28.88
N THR A 455 -11.55 11.46 -29.68
CA THR A 455 -11.27 11.24 -31.11
C THR A 455 -10.05 10.36 -31.32
N ARG A 456 -8.96 10.63 -30.60
CA ARG A 456 -7.66 9.96 -30.79
C ARG A 456 -7.72 8.48 -30.47
N TYR A 457 -8.31 8.12 -29.33
CA TYR A 457 -8.31 6.74 -28.83
C TYR A 457 -9.64 6.03 -29.04
N LEU A 458 -10.77 6.73 -29.11
CA LEU A 458 -12.11 6.12 -29.23
C LEU A 458 -12.76 6.34 -30.61
N GLY A 459 -12.04 6.96 -31.57
CA GLY A 459 -12.51 7.09 -32.96
C GLY A 459 -13.82 7.88 -33.09
N THR A 460 -14.07 8.82 -32.19
CA THR A 460 -15.27 9.64 -32.19
C THR A 460 -15.16 10.76 -33.22
N GLU A 461 -16.29 11.26 -33.73
CA GLU A 461 -16.31 12.46 -34.58
C GLU A 461 -15.61 13.63 -33.88
N GLU A 462 -14.73 14.35 -34.59
CA GLU A 462 -14.03 15.49 -34.03
C GLU A 462 -14.85 16.77 -34.18
N ASN A 463 -15.42 17.26 -33.08
CA ASN A 463 -16.16 18.52 -33.05
C ASN A 463 -16.03 19.19 -31.66
N ALA A 464 -16.58 20.40 -31.50
CA ALA A 464 -16.49 21.12 -30.22
C ALA A 464 -17.07 20.32 -29.04
N TYR A 465 -18.15 19.57 -29.29
CA TYR A 465 -18.80 18.76 -28.26
C TYR A 465 -17.93 17.60 -27.77
N THR A 466 -17.36 16.79 -28.66
CA THR A 466 -16.53 15.66 -28.24
C THR A 466 -15.26 16.14 -27.54
N ARG A 467 -14.65 17.25 -27.98
CA ARG A 467 -13.50 17.82 -27.29
C ARG A 467 -13.82 18.27 -25.86
N GLU A 468 -14.85 19.09 -25.72
CA GLU A 468 -15.20 19.68 -24.42
C GLU A 468 -15.82 18.66 -23.46
N ALA A 469 -16.68 17.75 -23.93
CA ALA A 469 -17.29 16.73 -23.09
C ALA A 469 -16.25 15.74 -22.54
N GLY A 470 -15.31 15.31 -23.40
CA GLY A 470 -14.21 14.44 -23.00
C GLY A 470 -13.30 15.09 -21.97
N ALA A 471 -12.91 16.35 -22.19
CA ALA A 471 -12.06 17.09 -21.25
C ALA A 471 -12.80 17.35 -19.92
N ALA A 472 -14.03 17.86 -19.97
CA ALA A 472 -14.81 18.19 -18.78
C ALA A 472 -15.08 16.95 -17.91
N TRP A 473 -15.30 15.77 -18.49
CA TRP A 473 -15.55 14.54 -17.74
C TRP A 473 -14.31 14.05 -16.97
N LEU A 474 -13.13 14.06 -17.60
CA LEU A 474 -11.86 13.74 -16.91
C LEU A 474 -11.47 14.82 -15.90
N MET A 475 -11.71 16.10 -16.22
CA MET A 475 -11.54 17.21 -15.27
C MET A 475 -12.44 17.04 -14.05
N ALA A 476 -13.70 16.63 -14.23
CA ALA A 476 -14.62 16.38 -13.11
C ALA A 476 -14.12 15.28 -12.18
N ALA A 477 -13.44 14.26 -12.71
CA ALA A 477 -12.81 13.21 -11.92
C ALA A 477 -11.67 13.77 -11.04
N ILE A 478 -10.82 14.64 -11.59
CA ILE A 478 -9.77 15.35 -10.82
C ILE A 478 -10.38 16.31 -9.79
N VAL A 479 -11.33 17.14 -10.20
CA VAL A 479 -11.99 18.10 -9.31
C VAL A 479 -12.65 17.38 -8.14
N ARG A 480 -13.40 16.30 -8.37
CA ARG A 480 -14.02 15.51 -7.29
C ARG A 480 -13.02 14.77 -6.41
N ALA A 481 -11.80 14.51 -6.89
CA ALA A 481 -10.75 13.95 -6.05
C ALA A 481 -10.29 14.95 -4.99
N PHE A 482 -10.02 16.21 -5.36
CA PHE A 482 -9.51 17.28 -4.47
C PHE A 482 -10.62 18.08 -3.76
N GLU A 483 -11.80 18.17 -4.36
CA GLU A 483 -12.99 18.84 -3.85
C GLU A 483 -14.16 17.84 -3.76
N PRO A 484 -14.15 16.94 -2.76
CA PRO A 484 -15.22 15.98 -2.58
C PRO A 484 -16.60 16.64 -2.53
N GLY A 485 -17.53 16.13 -3.32
CA GLY A 485 -18.88 16.68 -3.45
C GLY A 485 -19.01 17.81 -4.47
N ALA A 486 -17.95 18.15 -5.21
CA ALA A 486 -18.04 19.08 -6.33
C ALA A 486 -19.16 18.69 -7.31
N LYS A 487 -19.94 19.70 -7.70
CA LYS A 487 -21.12 19.50 -8.53
C LYS A 487 -20.70 19.19 -9.97
N PHE A 488 -21.21 18.08 -10.49
CA PHE A 488 -21.06 17.68 -11.88
C PHE A 488 -22.28 16.83 -12.25
N ASP A 489 -23.22 17.45 -12.97
CA ASP A 489 -24.54 16.89 -13.28
C ASP A 489 -24.54 16.11 -14.62
N GLN A 490 -23.38 15.61 -15.04
CA GLN A 490 -23.15 15.06 -16.37
C GLN A 490 -22.55 13.66 -16.30
N MET A 491 -22.83 12.85 -17.30
CA MET A 491 -22.36 11.48 -17.45
C MET A 491 -21.99 11.24 -18.90
N LEU A 492 -20.74 10.87 -19.14
CA LEU A 492 -20.27 10.46 -20.46
C LEU A 492 -20.87 9.09 -20.79
N VAL A 493 -21.46 8.91 -21.97
CA VAL A 493 -22.02 7.63 -22.41
C VAL A 493 -21.35 7.22 -23.71
N LEU A 494 -20.59 6.14 -23.67
CA LEU A 494 -19.93 5.55 -24.83
C LEU A 494 -20.90 4.60 -25.55
N MET A 495 -21.16 4.87 -26.82
CA MET A 495 -22.07 4.09 -27.66
C MET A 495 -21.29 3.47 -28.81
N GLY A 496 -21.60 2.24 -29.19
CA GLY A 496 -20.96 1.60 -30.34
C GLY A 496 -21.12 0.10 -30.30
N ALA A 497 -20.55 -0.60 -31.29
CA ALA A 497 -20.69 -2.06 -31.40
C ALA A 497 -20.26 -2.80 -30.12
N GLN A 498 -20.90 -3.95 -29.87
CA GLN A 498 -20.49 -4.84 -28.79
C GLN A 498 -19.05 -5.30 -29.01
N GLY A 499 -18.27 -5.41 -27.93
CA GLY A 499 -16.88 -5.85 -27.99
C GLY A 499 -15.86 -4.82 -28.49
N VAL A 500 -16.28 -3.59 -28.83
CA VAL A 500 -15.34 -2.54 -29.31
C VAL A 500 -14.37 -2.01 -28.23
N GLY A 501 -14.57 -2.37 -26.94
CA GLY A 501 -13.65 -2.01 -25.84
C GLY A 501 -14.10 -0.84 -24.94
N LYS A 502 -15.39 -0.46 -24.98
CA LYS A 502 -15.93 0.71 -24.22
C LYS A 502 -15.69 0.61 -22.70
N SER A 503 -16.10 -0.50 -22.10
CA SER A 503 -15.94 -0.74 -20.65
C SER A 503 -14.47 -0.82 -20.26
N THR A 504 -13.65 -1.48 -21.09
CA THR A 504 -12.19 -1.57 -20.89
C THR A 504 -11.53 -0.20 -20.94
N ALA A 505 -11.97 0.72 -21.82
CA ALA A 505 -11.46 2.08 -21.86
C ALA A 505 -11.75 2.85 -20.54
N LEU A 506 -12.95 2.73 -19.98
CA LEU A 506 -13.29 3.33 -18.68
C LEU A 506 -12.45 2.73 -17.55
N ARG A 507 -12.26 1.41 -17.56
CA ARG A 507 -11.40 0.69 -16.60
C ARG A 507 -9.94 1.13 -16.67
N ILE A 508 -9.37 1.28 -17.88
CA ILE A 508 -8.00 1.79 -18.08
C ILE A 508 -7.86 3.20 -17.50
N LEU A 509 -8.84 4.08 -17.71
CA LEU A 509 -8.81 5.44 -17.18
C LEU A 509 -8.79 5.43 -15.65
N ALA A 510 -9.70 4.70 -15.01
CA ALA A 510 -9.72 4.62 -13.55
C ALA A 510 -8.48 3.92 -12.98
N GLY A 511 -8.00 2.85 -13.63
CA GLY A 511 -7.15 1.83 -13.04
C GLY A 511 -8.00 0.80 -12.29
N ASP A 512 -7.57 -0.47 -12.30
CA ASP A 512 -8.36 -1.59 -11.76
C ASP A 512 -8.78 -1.39 -10.30
N GLU A 513 -7.93 -0.75 -9.50
CA GLU A 513 -8.19 -0.49 -8.08
C GLU A 513 -9.21 0.63 -7.79
N PHE A 514 -9.55 1.45 -8.79
CA PHE A 514 -10.42 2.62 -8.65
C PHE A 514 -11.62 2.58 -9.61
N PHE A 515 -11.83 1.45 -10.27
CA PHE A 515 -12.92 1.19 -11.19
C PHE A 515 -13.96 0.28 -10.53
N SER A 516 -15.23 0.48 -10.87
CA SER A 516 -16.30 -0.46 -10.53
C SER A 516 -17.37 -0.46 -11.63
N ASP A 517 -17.87 -1.64 -11.96
CA ASP A 517 -19.03 -1.89 -12.82
C ASP A 517 -20.18 -2.55 -12.03
N ALA A 518 -20.08 -2.56 -10.70
CA ALA A 518 -21.07 -3.21 -9.85
C ALA A 518 -22.44 -2.52 -9.96
N PRO A 519 -23.54 -3.30 -10.04
CA PRO A 519 -24.87 -2.77 -10.30
C PRO A 519 -25.40 -1.98 -9.10
N PHE A 520 -25.29 -0.65 -9.15
CA PHE A 520 -25.80 0.22 -8.08
C PHE A 520 -27.28 0.62 -8.27
N LEU A 521 -27.81 0.55 -9.50
CA LEU A 521 -29.19 0.96 -9.81
C LEU A 521 -30.24 0.08 -9.13
N HIS A 522 -29.86 -1.15 -8.79
CA HIS A 522 -30.68 -2.13 -8.08
C HIS A 522 -30.33 -2.27 -6.59
N ALA A 523 -29.52 -1.34 -6.06
CA ALA A 523 -29.21 -1.30 -4.64
C ALA A 523 -30.51 -1.22 -3.81
N ARG A 524 -30.63 -2.11 -2.83
CA ARG A 524 -31.84 -2.27 -2.00
C ARG A 524 -32.01 -1.13 -1.03
N ASP A 525 -30.91 -0.56 -0.55
CA ASP A 525 -30.87 0.49 0.45
C ASP A 525 -29.67 1.43 0.26
N ALA A 526 -29.62 2.51 1.05
CA ALA A 526 -28.53 3.48 1.00
C ALA A 526 -27.18 2.92 1.48
N ARG A 527 -27.16 1.80 2.20
CA ARG A 527 -25.92 1.15 2.66
C ARG A 527 -25.25 0.46 1.47
N GLU A 528 -25.99 -0.29 0.67
CA GLU A 528 -25.46 -0.97 -0.52
C GLU A 528 -24.90 0.04 -1.53
N VAL A 529 -25.52 1.22 -1.66
CA VAL A 529 -24.95 2.32 -2.45
C VAL A 529 -23.60 2.80 -1.91
N LEU A 530 -23.47 2.98 -0.58
CA LEU A 530 -22.20 3.37 0.02
C LEU A 530 -21.11 2.31 -0.16
N GLU A 531 -21.47 1.02 -0.06
CA GLU A 531 -20.55 -0.10 -0.24
C GLU A 531 -20.02 -0.17 -1.68
N VAL A 532 -20.90 -0.02 -2.68
CA VAL A 532 -20.52 -0.08 -4.10
C VAL A 532 -19.71 1.15 -4.55
N THR A 533 -19.89 2.30 -3.90
CA THR A 533 -19.25 3.56 -4.32
C THR A 533 -17.98 3.91 -3.54
N ALA A 534 -17.73 3.25 -2.40
CA ALA A 534 -16.53 3.47 -1.60
C ALA A 534 -15.27 3.05 -2.39
N GLY A 535 -14.25 3.92 -2.43
CA GLY A 535 -13.00 3.66 -3.14
C GLY A 535 -13.09 3.71 -4.68
N VAL A 536 -14.22 4.11 -5.25
CA VAL A 536 -14.42 4.18 -6.70
C VAL A 536 -14.13 5.59 -7.21
N TRP A 537 -13.41 5.71 -8.32
CA TRP A 537 -13.14 6.98 -9.02
C TRP A 537 -13.93 7.09 -10.32
N ILE A 538 -14.08 5.98 -11.05
CA ILE A 538 -14.97 5.87 -12.22
C ILE A 538 -15.91 4.69 -11.97
N LEU A 539 -17.21 4.99 -11.91
CA LEU A 539 -18.27 4.01 -11.78
C LEU A 539 -18.95 3.84 -13.14
N GLU A 540 -18.87 2.64 -13.71
CA GLU A 540 -19.54 2.29 -14.96
C GLU A 540 -21.01 1.94 -14.71
N CYS A 541 -21.89 2.50 -15.54
CA CYS A 541 -23.25 1.99 -15.77
C CYS A 541 -23.23 1.19 -17.07
N ALA A 542 -23.01 -0.13 -16.96
CA ALA A 542 -23.05 -1.02 -18.10
C ALA A 542 -24.50 -1.20 -18.61
N GLU A 543 -24.64 -1.43 -19.91
CA GLU A 543 -25.89 -1.85 -20.56
C GLU A 543 -27.09 -0.91 -20.30
N LEU A 544 -26.92 0.38 -20.60
CA LEU A 544 -28.01 1.38 -20.49
C LEU A 544 -29.22 1.11 -21.40
N ASP A 545 -29.14 0.14 -22.29
CA ASP A 545 -30.20 -0.32 -23.18
C ASP A 545 -31.23 -1.24 -22.49
N GLY A 546 -30.84 -1.92 -21.40
CA GLY A 546 -31.73 -2.81 -20.65
C GLY A 546 -32.51 -2.15 -19.50
N ILE A 547 -32.24 -0.87 -19.20
CA ILE A 547 -32.76 -0.23 -17.99
C ILE A 547 -34.16 0.37 -18.17
N GLY A 548 -35.05 0.13 -17.20
CA GLY A 548 -36.41 0.63 -17.26
C GLY A 548 -36.49 2.14 -16.99
N LYS A 549 -37.65 2.76 -17.26
CA LYS A 549 -37.91 4.18 -16.95
C LYS A 549 -37.64 4.54 -15.48
N ARG A 550 -37.92 3.61 -14.56
CA ARG A 550 -37.63 3.78 -13.13
C ARG A 550 -36.13 3.92 -12.88
N ASP A 551 -35.33 3.08 -13.50
CA ASP A 551 -33.87 3.07 -13.35
C ASP A 551 -33.24 4.31 -13.96
N VAL A 552 -33.76 4.79 -15.11
CA VAL A 552 -33.36 6.09 -15.69
C VAL A 552 -33.61 7.26 -14.72
N ASN A 553 -34.74 7.26 -14.00
CA ASN A 553 -35.02 8.28 -13.00
C ASN A 553 -34.09 8.17 -11.79
N THR A 554 -33.80 6.96 -11.33
CA THR A 554 -32.78 6.70 -10.28
C THR A 554 -31.41 7.18 -10.72
N LEU A 555 -31.00 6.89 -11.95
CA LEU A 555 -29.73 7.30 -12.53
C LEU A 555 -29.63 8.82 -12.61
N ARG A 556 -30.68 9.51 -13.08
CA ARG A 556 -30.72 10.99 -13.11
C ARG A 556 -30.58 11.61 -11.73
N ALA A 557 -31.30 11.08 -10.74
CA ALA A 557 -31.18 11.52 -9.36
C ALA A 557 -29.76 11.27 -8.83
N THR A 558 -29.19 10.11 -9.17
CA THR A 558 -27.82 9.76 -8.85
C THR A 558 -26.87 10.78 -9.45
N ILE A 559 -26.86 11.03 -10.76
CA ILE A 559 -25.95 12.00 -11.41
C ILE A 559 -25.90 13.36 -10.69
N THR A 560 -27.05 13.86 -10.19
CA THR A 560 -27.14 15.17 -9.54
C THR A 560 -26.72 15.24 -8.07
N ARG A 561 -26.59 14.10 -7.38
CA ARG A 561 -26.23 14.09 -5.96
C ARG A 561 -24.77 14.50 -5.77
N GLN A 562 -24.50 15.24 -4.69
CA GLN A 562 -23.17 15.65 -4.25
C GLN A 562 -22.68 14.84 -3.04
N VAL A 563 -23.61 14.26 -2.28
CA VAL A 563 -23.34 13.45 -1.11
C VAL A 563 -24.22 12.20 -1.15
N ASP A 564 -23.69 11.11 -0.61
CA ASP A 564 -24.44 9.90 -0.33
C ASP A 564 -24.53 9.72 1.19
N THR A 565 -25.74 9.55 1.71
CA THR A 565 -25.99 9.39 3.15
C THR A 565 -26.61 8.02 3.39
N GLY A 566 -25.99 7.25 4.28
CA GLY A 566 -26.44 5.91 4.63
C GLY A 566 -25.86 5.49 5.98
N ARG A 567 -26.35 4.38 6.53
CA ARG A 567 -25.85 3.83 7.79
C ARG A 567 -25.15 2.51 7.50
N PRO A 568 -23.80 2.46 7.55
CA PRO A 568 -23.06 1.21 7.41
C PRO A 568 -23.48 0.17 8.44
N ALA A 569 -23.22 -1.11 8.15
CA ALA A 569 -23.43 -2.18 9.12
C ALA A 569 -22.68 -1.87 10.42
N TYR A 570 -23.32 -2.09 11.57
CA TYR A 570 -22.76 -1.85 12.91
C TYR A 570 -22.42 -0.39 13.25
N ALA A 571 -22.61 0.57 12.35
CA ALA A 571 -22.52 1.99 12.67
C ALA A 571 -23.67 2.41 13.61
N ARG A 572 -23.40 3.28 14.59
CA ARG A 572 -24.42 3.82 15.49
C ARG A 572 -25.24 4.97 14.88
N SER A 573 -24.66 5.67 13.90
CA SER A 573 -25.25 6.84 13.26
C SER A 573 -25.05 6.79 11.74
N PRO A 574 -25.94 7.43 10.96
CA PRO A 574 -25.72 7.61 9.53
C PRO A 574 -24.42 8.38 9.25
N VAL A 575 -23.72 8.00 8.19
CA VAL A 575 -22.54 8.66 7.65
C VAL A 575 -22.94 9.36 6.36
N THR A 576 -22.40 10.56 6.14
CA THR A 576 -22.57 11.31 4.90
C THR A 576 -21.22 11.40 4.20
N MET A 577 -21.14 10.83 3.01
CA MET A 577 -19.92 10.77 2.20
C MET A 577 -20.05 11.71 1.01
N PRO A 578 -19.19 12.74 0.90
CA PRO A 578 -19.15 13.59 -0.29
C PRO A 578 -18.57 12.81 -1.46
N ARG A 579 -19.14 13.00 -2.65
CA ARG A 579 -18.80 12.18 -3.82
C ARG A 579 -17.45 12.50 -4.42
N ARG A 580 -16.72 11.44 -4.75
CA ARG A 580 -15.39 11.52 -5.34
C ARG A 580 -15.26 10.79 -6.68
N PHE A 581 -16.33 10.18 -7.18
CA PHE A 581 -16.37 9.48 -8.46
C PHE A 581 -17.10 10.25 -9.57
N VAL A 582 -16.83 9.90 -10.82
CA VAL A 582 -17.65 10.25 -11.99
C VAL A 582 -18.35 9.00 -12.55
N LEU A 583 -19.49 9.22 -13.21
CA LEU A 583 -20.25 8.14 -13.85
C LEU A 583 -19.88 8.07 -15.33
N GLY A 584 -19.60 6.87 -15.83
CA GLY A 584 -19.45 6.56 -17.26
C GLY A 584 -20.49 5.52 -17.67
N GLY A 585 -21.16 5.70 -18.80
CA GLY A 585 -22.13 4.74 -19.33
C GLY A 585 -21.60 4.02 -20.55
N THR A 586 -22.04 2.79 -20.74
CA THR A 586 -21.83 2.06 -21.99
C THR A 586 -23.14 1.49 -22.52
N THR A 587 -23.31 1.49 -23.84
CA THR A 587 -24.45 0.86 -24.49
C THR A 587 -24.10 0.43 -25.92
N ASN A 588 -24.84 -0.56 -26.42
CA ASN A 588 -24.76 -1.00 -27.81
C ASN A 588 -25.89 -0.41 -28.67
N GLU A 589 -26.91 0.19 -28.06
CA GLU A 589 -28.06 0.76 -28.77
C GLU A 589 -27.82 2.21 -29.20
N ASP A 590 -28.30 2.54 -30.40
CA ASP A 590 -28.30 3.92 -30.89
C ASP A 590 -29.39 4.76 -30.21
N ARG A 591 -30.41 4.13 -29.62
CA ARG A 591 -31.51 4.80 -28.94
C ARG A 591 -31.74 4.20 -27.56
N PHE A 592 -31.38 4.96 -26.52
CA PHE A 592 -31.52 4.54 -25.11
C PHE A 592 -32.15 5.62 -24.21
N LEU A 593 -32.34 6.84 -24.72
CA LEU A 593 -32.90 7.95 -23.93
C LEU A 593 -34.44 7.93 -23.94
N LEU A 594 -35.05 7.41 -22.87
CA LEU A 594 -36.50 7.18 -22.77
C LEU A 594 -37.39 8.44 -22.59
N ASP A 595 -36.87 9.55 -22.08
CA ASP A 595 -37.69 10.73 -21.71
C ASP A 595 -36.97 12.06 -21.99
N PRO A 596 -37.56 13.01 -22.76
CA PRO A 596 -36.96 14.32 -23.04
C PRO A 596 -36.50 15.10 -21.81
N ALA A 597 -37.21 14.96 -20.69
CA ALA A 597 -36.94 15.74 -19.49
C ALA A 597 -35.65 15.28 -18.81
N GLY A 598 -34.57 16.05 -18.96
CA GLY A 598 -33.32 15.80 -18.24
C GLY A 598 -32.28 14.97 -19.00
N ASN A 599 -32.47 14.76 -20.31
CA ASN A 599 -31.46 14.15 -21.19
C ASN A 599 -30.15 14.94 -21.28
N ARG A 600 -30.20 16.23 -20.91
CA ARG A 600 -29.02 17.10 -20.81
C ARG A 600 -27.89 16.59 -19.90
N ARG A 601 -28.16 15.55 -19.09
CA ARG A 601 -27.23 14.91 -18.15
C ARG A 601 -26.41 13.79 -18.79
N PHE A 602 -26.85 13.32 -19.95
CA PHE A 602 -26.18 12.26 -20.69
C PHE A 602 -25.41 12.90 -21.83
N TRP A 603 -24.14 12.59 -21.93
CA TRP A 603 -23.27 13.01 -23.02
C TRP A 603 -23.00 11.79 -23.92
N PRO A 604 -23.92 11.48 -24.86
CA PRO A 604 -23.78 10.36 -25.79
C PRO A 604 -22.65 10.64 -26.79
N VAL A 605 -21.65 9.75 -26.81
CA VAL A 605 -20.49 9.81 -27.69
C VAL A 605 -20.38 8.49 -28.45
N GLU A 606 -20.42 8.58 -29.78
CA GLU A 606 -20.33 7.43 -30.67
C GLU A 606 -18.87 7.02 -30.87
N VAL A 607 -18.58 5.75 -30.59
CA VAL A 607 -17.27 5.12 -30.58
C VAL A 607 -17.21 4.11 -31.71
N THR A 608 -16.33 4.36 -32.68
CA THR A 608 -16.17 3.49 -33.86
C THR A 608 -15.04 2.48 -33.71
N ARG A 609 -14.04 2.78 -32.87
CA ARG A 609 -12.88 1.93 -32.55
C ARG A 609 -12.35 2.29 -31.17
N VAL A 610 -11.62 1.39 -30.52
CA VAL A 610 -10.89 1.74 -29.29
C VAL A 610 -9.44 1.28 -29.40
N ASP A 611 -8.51 2.24 -29.31
CA ASP A 611 -7.08 2.01 -29.15
C ASP A 611 -6.75 1.88 -27.66
N LEU A 612 -6.90 0.67 -27.13
CA LEU A 612 -6.68 0.36 -25.71
C LEU A 612 -5.22 0.54 -25.30
N GLU A 613 -4.27 0.13 -26.16
CA GLU A 613 -2.83 0.26 -25.88
C GLU A 613 -2.41 1.72 -25.86
N GLY A 614 -2.83 2.51 -26.85
CA GLY A 614 -2.56 3.94 -26.90
C GLY A 614 -3.20 4.69 -25.72
N LEU A 615 -4.42 4.32 -25.34
CA LEU A 615 -5.10 4.90 -24.18
C LEU A 615 -4.36 4.57 -22.88
N ALA A 616 -3.95 3.31 -22.69
CA ALA A 616 -3.20 2.87 -21.51
C ALA A 616 -1.85 3.61 -21.40
N ALA A 617 -1.12 3.74 -22.51
CA ALA A 617 0.14 4.47 -22.56
C ALA A 617 -0.03 5.97 -22.27
N ALA A 618 -1.13 6.58 -22.72
CA ALA A 618 -1.40 8.00 -22.53
C ALA A 618 -2.07 8.34 -21.19
N ARG A 619 -2.64 7.37 -20.48
CA ARG A 619 -3.48 7.56 -19.29
C ARG A 619 -2.83 8.45 -18.24
N SER A 620 -1.57 8.18 -17.88
CA SER A 620 -0.85 8.97 -16.88
C SER A 620 -0.67 10.43 -17.30
N GLN A 621 -0.36 10.68 -18.59
CA GLN A 621 -0.20 12.05 -19.12
C GLN A 621 -1.55 12.77 -19.30
N LEU A 622 -2.65 12.06 -19.59
CA LEU A 622 -4.00 12.64 -19.62
C LEU A 622 -4.39 13.20 -18.25
N PHE A 623 -4.17 12.43 -17.19
CA PHE A 623 -4.46 12.90 -15.83
C PHE A 623 -3.42 13.91 -15.32
N ALA A 624 -2.16 13.83 -15.74
CA ALA A 624 -1.16 14.85 -15.43
C ALA A 624 -1.54 16.21 -16.04
N GLU A 625 -2.01 16.21 -17.30
CA GLU A 625 -2.54 17.42 -17.94
C GLU A 625 -3.78 17.96 -17.21
N ALA A 626 -4.75 17.10 -16.89
CA ALA A 626 -5.94 17.50 -16.14
C ALA A 626 -5.58 18.08 -14.75
N LEU A 627 -4.63 17.47 -14.05
CA LEU A 627 -4.10 17.97 -12.78
C LEU A 627 -3.39 19.33 -12.95
N ALA A 628 -2.62 19.52 -14.01
CA ALA A 628 -1.98 20.80 -14.32
C ALA A 628 -3.02 21.90 -14.57
N ARG A 629 -4.06 21.62 -15.37
CA ARG A 629 -5.18 22.56 -15.62
C ARG A 629 -5.95 22.87 -14.33
N TYR A 630 -6.19 21.87 -13.48
CA TYR A 630 -6.81 22.05 -12.16
C TYR A 630 -6.01 23.01 -11.30
N ARG A 631 -4.71 22.76 -11.13
CA ARG A 631 -3.80 23.60 -10.33
C ARG A 631 -3.66 25.01 -10.88
N ALA A 632 -3.70 25.18 -12.20
CA ALA A 632 -3.66 26.48 -12.85
C ALA A 632 -5.00 27.23 -12.81
N GLY A 633 -6.11 26.57 -12.43
CA GLY A 633 -7.45 27.16 -12.44
C GLY A 633 -7.98 27.44 -13.85
N THR A 634 -7.49 26.75 -14.88
CA THR A 634 -7.79 27.00 -16.30
C THR A 634 -8.80 26.02 -16.91
N TYR A 635 -9.47 25.22 -16.07
CA TYR A 635 -10.40 24.20 -16.51
C TYR A 635 -11.85 24.70 -16.60
N SER A 636 -12.68 23.99 -17.36
CA SER A 636 -14.14 24.13 -17.36
C SER A 636 -14.80 22.77 -17.16
N LEU A 637 -15.88 22.74 -16.39
CA LEU A 637 -16.78 21.59 -16.27
C LEU A 637 -18.07 21.76 -17.09
N LEU A 638 -18.21 22.90 -17.76
CA LEU A 638 -19.37 23.26 -18.56
C LEU A 638 -18.98 23.31 -20.03
N LEU A 639 -19.93 22.90 -20.89
CA LEU A 639 -19.81 23.05 -22.33
C LEU A 639 -20.06 24.51 -22.73
N GLY A 640 -19.28 25.01 -23.68
CA GLY A 640 -19.51 26.26 -24.39
C GLY A 640 -20.78 26.21 -25.26
N PRO A 641 -21.18 27.33 -25.87
CA PRO A 641 -22.44 27.42 -26.62
C PRO A 641 -22.53 26.45 -27.82
N GLU A 642 -21.44 26.33 -28.59
CA GLU A 642 -21.38 25.43 -29.75
C GLU A 642 -21.46 23.96 -29.33
N ALA A 643 -20.59 23.55 -28.40
CA ALA A 643 -20.60 22.21 -27.83
C ALA A 643 -21.94 21.86 -27.18
N SER A 644 -22.61 22.81 -26.52
CA SER A 644 -23.94 22.61 -25.94
C SER A 644 -25.02 22.35 -27.00
N ALA A 645 -24.95 23.03 -28.15
CA ALA A 645 -25.90 22.81 -29.26
C ALA A 645 -25.70 21.43 -29.89
N LEU A 646 -24.45 21.03 -30.12
CA LEU A 646 -24.08 19.71 -30.64
C LEU A 646 -24.44 18.59 -29.65
N ALA A 647 -24.21 18.79 -28.35
CA ALA A 647 -24.60 17.85 -27.30
C ALA A 647 -26.11 17.61 -27.30
N LYS A 648 -26.90 18.69 -27.47
CA LYS A 648 -28.36 18.60 -27.52
C LYS A 648 -28.83 17.83 -28.76
N ASP A 649 -28.24 18.09 -29.92
CA ASP A 649 -28.56 17.36 -31.14
C ASP A 649 -28.24 15.87 -31.00
N ALA A 650 -27.08 15.52 -30.45
CA ALA A 650 -26.74 14.15 -30.12
C ALA A 650 -27.78 13.52 -29.17
N GLN A 651 -28.11 14.18 -28.06
CA GLN A 651 -29.16 13.71 -27.13
C GLN A 651 -30.53 13.52 -27.79
N ASP A 652 -30.89 14.37 -28.75
CA ASP A 652 -32.18 14.32 -29.43
C ASP A 652 -32.24 13.14 -30.42
N ARG A 653 -31.14 12.82 -31.12
CA ARG A 653 -31.02 11.67 -32.02
C ARG A 653 -31.10 10.32 -31.29
N ARG A 654 -30.65 10.25 -30.03
CA ARG A 654 -30.54 9.02 -29.23
C ARG A 654 -31.81 8.72 -28.40
N ARG A 655 -32.92 9.42 -28.67
CA ARG A 655 -34.19 9.20 -27.98
C ARG A 655 -34.87 7.92 -28.46
N VAL A 656 -35.34 7.12 -27.50
CA VAL A 656 -36.22 5.99 -27.82
C VAL A 656 -37.56 6.56 -28.27
N VAL A 657 -37.96 6.20 -29.48
CA VAL A 657 -39.31 6.42 -29.99
C VAL A 657 -40.06 5.11 -29.83
N ASP A 658 -41.32 5.16 -29.41
CA ASP A 658 -42.14 3.97 -29.18
C ASP A 658 -42.36 3.23 -30.52
N GLU A 659 -41.59 2.17 -30.77
CA GLU A 659 -41.55 1.46 -32.05
C GLU A 659 -42.92 0.91 -32.45
N GLY A 660 -43.74 0.48 -31.50
CA GLY A 660 -45.10 0.00 -31.77
C GLY A 660 -46.02 1.08 -32.36
N PHE A 661 -45.78 2.36 -32.05
CA PHE A 661 -46.50 3.47 -32.69
C PHE A 661 -45.97 3.72 -34.10
N ILE A 662 -44.66 3.60 -34.31
CA ILE A 662 -44.07 3.75 -35.65
C ILE A 662 -44.61 2.64 -36.56
N GLU A 663 -44.48 1.37 -36.18
CA GLU A 663 -44.99 0.22 -36.95
C GLU A 663 -46.49 0.34 -37.26
N SER A 664 -47.29 0.77 -36.28
CA SER A 664 -48.74 0.94 -36.49
C SER A 664 -49.11 2.09 -37.44
N LEU A 665 -48.21 3.08 -37.57
CA LEU A 665 -48.36 4.26 -38.40
C LEU A 665 -47.55 4.19 -39.71
N GLU A 666 -46.72 3.18 -39.89
CA GLU A 666 -46.04 2.91 -41.15
C GLU A 666 -47.08 2.57 -42.24
N GLY A 667 -46.87 3.12 -43.44
CA GLY A 667 -47.80 2.94 -44.56
C GLY A 667 -49.17 3.59 -44.34
N LEU A 668 -49.29 4.57 -43.43
CA LEU A 668 -50.50 5.34 -43.21
C LEU A 668 -50.99 6.00 -44.52
N ARG A 669 -52.22 5.68 -44.94
CA ARG A 669 -52.87 6.23 -46.14
C ARG A 669 -54.22 6.86 -45.83
N GLU A 670 -55.01 6.18 -44.99
CA GLU A 670 -56.35 6.62 -44.62
C GLU A 670 -56.32 7.93 -43.84
N GLY A 671 -57.08 8.92 -44.31
CA GLY A 671 -57.16 10.24 -43.70
C GLY A 671 -56.10 11.25 -44.16
N ILE A 672 -55.19 10.85 -45.06
CA ILE A 672 -54.32 11.80 -45.77
C ILE A 672 -55.13 12.54 -46.83
N GLN A 673 -54.95 13.86 -46.91
CA GLN A 673 -55.61 14.72 -47.88
C GLN A 673 -54.66 15.82 -48.37
N ALA A 674 -54.90 16.32 -49.58
CA ALA A 674 -54.18 17.48 -50.10
C ALA A 674 -54.77 18.78 -49.54
N TRP A 675 -53.91 19.68 -49.06
CA TRP A 675 -54.30 21.01 -48.59
C TRP A 675 -53.21 22.02 -48.93
N LYS A 676 -53.56 23.05 -49.70
CA LYS A 676 -52.64 24.12 -50.16
C LYS A 676 -51.32 23.59 -50.77
N GLY A 677 -51.43 22.53 -51.58
CA GLY A 677 -50.27 21.92 -52.25
C GLY A 677 -49.39 21.05 -51.35
N GLN A 678 -49.81 20.78 -50.10
CA GLN A 678 -49.11 19.88 -49.18
C GLN A 678 -50.02 18.70 -48.80
N TRP A 679 -49.42 17.56 -48.48
CA TRP A 679 -50.13 16.44 -47.89
C TRP A 679 -50.30 16.65 -46.39
N ILE A 680 -51.51 16.49 -45.90
CA ILE A 680 -51.84 16.66 -44.48
C ILE A 680 -52.64 15.47 -43.96
N ILE A 681 -52.57 15.23 -42.65
CA ILE A 681 -53.41 14.26 -41.96
C ILE A 681 -53.90 14.82 -40.62
N LYS A 682 -55.19 14.62 -40.31
CA LYS A 682 -55.78 15.07 -39.04
C LYS A 682 -55.25 14.24 -37.88
N THR A 683 -54.95 14.88 -36.75
CA THR A 683 -54.49 14.17 -35.55
C THR A 683 -55.51 13.15 -35.04
N SER A 684 -56.81 13.37 -35.26
CA SER A 684 -57.86 12.40 -34.93
C SER A 684 -57.69 11.09 -35.70
N ALA A 685 -57.45 11.13 -37.01
CA ALA A 685 -57.26 9.95 -37.85
C ALA A 685 -56.06 9.11 -37.41
N ILE A 686 -54.99 9.77 -36.92
CA ILE A 686 -53.81 9.09 -36.37
C ILE A 686 -54.18 8.32 -35.10
N TYR A 687 -54.94 8.92 -34.18
CA TYR A 687 -55.39 8.24 -32.98
C TYR A 687 -56.39 7.11 -33.27
N ASP A 688 -57.26 7.30 -34.26
CA ASP A 688 -58.24 6.29 -34.68
C ASP A 688 -57.51 5.07 -35.26
N ARG A 689 -56.49 5.30 -36.10
CA ARG A 689 -55.60 4.25 -36.64
C ARG A 689 -54.89 3.46 -35.53
N LEU A 690 -54.42 4.15 -34.50
CA LEU A 690 -53.78 3.54 -33.33
C LEU A 690 -54.78 2.85 -32.39
N GLY A 691 -56.09 2.92 -32.66
CA GLY A 691 -57.13 2.36 -31.81
C GLY A 691 -57.26 3.04 -30.45
N ILE A 692 -56.84 4.30 -30.32
CA ILE A 692 -56.79 5.03 -29.04
C ILE A 692 -58.10 5.81 -28.81
N PRO A 693 -58.93 5.42 -27.82
CA PRO A 693 -60.17 6.13 -27.49
C PRO A 693 -59.91 7.55 -27.00
N THR A 694 -60.85 8.47 -27.22
CA THR A 694 -60.71 9.90 -26.85
C THR A 694 -60.34 10.12 -25.38
N LYS A 695 -60.87 9.31 -24.47
CA LYS A 695 -60.57 9.35 -23.03
C LYS A 695 -59.10 9.06 -22.69
N ASP A 696 -58.37 8.39 -23.58
CA ASP A 696 -56.98 7.97 -23.39
C ASP A 696 -55.98 8.85 -24.18
N ARG A 697 -56.48 9.90 -24.88
CA ARG A 697 -55.67 10.87 -25.66
C ARG A 697 -55.08 11.99 -24.79
N ASN A 698 -54.69 11.68 -23.56
CA ASN A 698 -54.18 12.63 -22.57
C ASN A 698 -52.83 12.19 -22.01
N GLY A 699 -52.27 12.98 -21.08
CA GLY A 699 -50.98 12.69 -20.47
C GLY A 699 -49.82 12.62 -21.48
N ALA A 700 -49.07 11.52 -21.47
CA ALA A 700 -47.92 11.32 -22.36
C ALA A 700 -48.29 10.92 -23.80
N MET A 701 -49.56 10.58 -24.07
CA MET A 701 -50.00 10.03 -25.34
C MET A 701 -49.82 10.99 -26.54
N PRO A 702 -50.19 12.29 -26.46
CA PRO A 702 -49.95 13.22 -27.55
C PRO A 702 -48.47 13.42 -27.89
N ARG A 703 -47.58 13.30 -26.90
CA ARG A 703 -46.14 13.38 -27.11
C ARG A 703 -45.63 12.18 -27.92
N LYS A 704 -46.01 10.96 -27.52
CA LYS A 704 -45.62 9.72 -28.21
C LYS A 704 -46.06 9.72 -29.68
N VAL A 705 -47.32 10.09 -29.95
CA VAL A 705 -47.84 10.20 -31.31
C VAL A 705 -47.10 11.26 -32.12
N LYS A 706 -46.80 12.42 -31.52
CA LYS A 706 -46.01 13.46 -32.19
C LYS A 706 -44.62 12.97 -32.57
N GLU A 707 -43.95 12.25 -31.67
CA GLU A 707 -42.61 11.72 -31.90
C GLU A 707 -42.59 10.66 -33.00
N ALA A 708 -43.54 9.72 -32.98
CA ALA A 708 -43.69 8.72 -34.04
C ALA A 708 -43.96 9.38 -35.41
N MET A 709 -44.91 10.33 -35.48
CA MET A 709 -45.23 11.04 -36.73
C MET A 709 -44.04 11.84 -37.26
N THR A 710 -43.31 12.55 -36.38
CA THR A 710 -42.11 13.31 -36.78
C THR A 710 -41.04 12.40 -37.35
N THR A 711 -40.86 11.22 -36.76
CA THR A 711 -39.92 10.19 -37.25
C THR A 711 -40.31 9.69 -38.63
N LEU A 712 -41.61 9.54 -38.89
CA LEU A 712 -42.16 9.14 -40.19
C LEU A 712 -42.18 10.27 -41.24
N GLY A 713 -41.60 11.46 -40.97
CA GLY A 713 -41.55 12.57 -41.93
C GLY A 713 -42.74 13.53 -41.89
N TRP A 714 -43.60 13.44 -40.87
CA TRP A 714 -44.77 14.28 -40.68
C TRP A 714 -44.57 15.30 -39.55
N LYS A 715 -44.71 16.60 -39.82
CA LYS A 715 -44.51 17.66 -38.81
C LYS A 715 -45.78 18.44 -38.50
N PRO A 716 -45.97 18.93 -37.26
CA PRO A 716 -47.07 19.84 -36.97
C PRO A 716 -46.88 21.16 -37.74
N PRO A 717 -47.97 21.79 -38.21
CA PRO A 717 -47.90 23.04 -38.96
C PRO A 717 -47.40 24.21 -38.09
N LYS A 718 -46.79 25.21 -38.73
CA LYS A 718 -46.46 26.48 -38.08
C LYS A 718 -47.73 27.33 -37.97
N GLY A 719 -48.41 27.25 -36.83
CA GLY A 719 -49.60 28.05 -36.51
C GLY A 719 -50.91 27.27 -36.54
N VAL A 720 -52.02 27.99 -36.31
CA VAL A 720 -53.36 27.41 -36.28
C VAL A 720 -53.84 27.14 -37.70
N VAL A 721 -54.18 25.89 -38.01
CA VAL A 721 -54.76 25.52 -39.29
C VAL A 721 -56.28 25.43 -39.17
N ARG A 722 -56.98 26.04 -40.12
CA ARG A 722 -58.43 25.91 -40.28
C ARG A 722 -58.75 25.15 -41.56
N LEU A 723 -59.55 24.11 -41.44
CA LEU A 723 -60.11 23.32 -42.56
C LEU A 723 -61.62 23.55 -42.52
N ASP A 724 -62.21 23.99 -43.64
CA ASP A 724 -63.64 24.27 -43.76
C ASP A 724 -64.21 25.21 -42.67
N GLY A 725 -63.40 26.17 -42.23
CA GLY A 725 -63.75 27.13 -41.18
C GLY A 725 -63.47 26.67 -39.74
N GLU A 726 -63.19 25.39 -39.52
CA GLU A 726 -62.93 24.82 -38.20
C GLU A 726 -61.44 24.68 -37.87
N VAL A 727 -61.06 24.98 -36.63
CA VAL A 727 -59.67 24.81 -36.17
C VAL A 727 -59.37 23.32 -36.02
N CYS A 728 -58.41 22.84 -36.82
CA CYS A 728 -58.01 21.44 -36.85
C CYS A 728 -56.56 21.26 -36.37
N ARG A 729 -56.31 20.19 -35.61
CA ARG A 729 -54.95 19.71 -35.34
C ARG A 729 -54.57 18.72 -36.43
N ILE A 730 -53.47 19.00 -37.13
CA ILE A 730 -53.00 18.22 -38.27
C ILE A 730 -51.49 18.02 -38.20
N TYR A 731 -50.99 17.07 -39.00
CA TYR A 731 -49.58 16.98 -39.39
C TYR A 731 -49.46 17.19 -40.90
N VAL A 732 -48.33 17.73 -41.33
CA VAL A 732 -47.98 18.07 -42.71
C VAL A 732 -46.77 17.23 -43.13
N TRP A 733 -46.82 16.66 -44.32
CA TRP A 733 -45.72 15.89 -44.90
C TRP A 733 -44.56 16.81 -45.32
N GLU A 734 -43.34 16.45 -44.93
CA GLU A 734 -42.11 17.17 -45.30
C GLU A 734 -41.09 16.29 -46.06
N GLY A 735 -41.44 15.06 -46.46
CA GLY A 735 -40.55 14.22 -47.25
C GLY A 735 -40.56 14.57 -48.75
N ASP A 736 -39.51 14.15 -49.46
CA ASP A 736 -39.42 14.30 -50.91
C ASP A 736 -40.41 13.35 -51.61
N GLY A 737 -41.28 13.92 -52.46
CA GLY A 737 -42.32 13.16 -53.17
C GLY A 737 -43.59 12.90 -52.32
N PRO A 738 -44.51 12.05 -52.81
CA PRO A 738 -45.72 11.70 -52.05
C PRO A 738 -45.37 10.85 -50.81
N PRO A 739 -46.18 10.92 -49.73
CA PRO A 739 -45.98 10.07 -48.57
C PRO A 739 -45.94 8.57 -48.93
N PRO A 740 -45.17 7.74 -48.21
CA PRO A 740 -45.01 6.32 -48.48
C PRO A 740 -46.36 5.61 -48.68
N GLY A 741 -46.56 5.05 -49.88
CA GLY A 741 -47.77 4.33 -50.25
C GLY A 741 -48.82 5.14 -51.03
N LEU A 742 -48.66 6.45 -51.20
CA LEU A 742 -49.49 7.24 -52.12
C LEU A 742 -48.79 7.38 -53.47
N THR A 743 -49.53 7.19 -54.57
CA THR A 743 -49.02 7.45 -55.93
C THR A 743 -49.48 8.82 -56.42
N VAL A 744 -48.68 9.46 -57.27
CA VAL A 744 -48.90 10.84 -57.77
C VAL A 744 -50.28 11.02 -58.44
N SER A 745 -50.90 9.93 -58.91
CA SER A 745 -52.24 9.92 -59.52
C SER A 745 -53.41 10.09 -58.55
N GLU A 746 -53.23 9.97 -57.23
CA GLU A 746 -54.33 10.08 -56.25
C GLU A 746 -54.55 11.52 -55.72
N GLY A 747 -53.73 12.49 -56.16
CA GLY A 747 -53.81 13.90 -55.75
C GLY A 747 -54.53 14.85 -56.72
N GLY A 748 -55.18 14.34 -57.77
CA GLY A 748 -55.73 15.16 -58.84
C GLY A 748 -57.25 15.05 -58.99
N GLY A 749 -57.99 16.04 -58.49
CA GLY A 749 -59.43 16.14 -58.75
C GLY A 749 -60.05 17.45 -58.29
N GLY A 750 -59.91 18.51 -59.10
CA GLY A 750 -60.86 19.64 -59.12
C GLY A 750 -60.27 21.02 -58.85
N CYS A 751 -59.73 21.65 -59.90
CA CYS A 751 -59.94 23.09 -60.10
C CYS A 751 -61.43 23.29 -60.47
N PRO A 752 -62.10 24.34 -59.96
CA PRO A 752 -62.28 25.50 -60.83
C PRO A 752 -62.19 26.85 -60.11
N PHE A 753 -61.50 27.79 -60.79
CA PHE A 753 -61.44 29.26 -60.65
C PHE A 753 -61.24 29.90 -59.28
#